data_AF-A0A5S5CDI2-F1
#
_entry.id   AF-A0A5S5CDI2-F1
#
_cell.length_a   1.000
_cell.length_b   1.000
_cell.length_c   1.000
_cell.angle_alpha   90.00
_cell.angle_beta   90.00
_cell.angle_gamma   90.00
#
_symmetry.space_group_name_H-M   'P 1'
#
loop_
_entity.id
_entity.type
_entity.pdbx_description
1 polymer ?
#
loop_
_entity_poly.entity_id
_entity_poly.type
_entity_poly.pdbx_seq_one_letter_code
_entity_poly.pdbx_strand_id
1 'polypeptide(L)'
;MKKAMMSSVAAVMLGSALSVTPAQAASNLTVDLSSVIGPVTHGSAGSLYGVIENQPDNNLFLPLRAKAYINPAVAGYQQPWGAVIPVAQRLAPSGSQVTIRLADWFTGWYDYTNLTDWFNKLTTTVNDVKAAGLTNVYGYELWNEPDGTWKGKYVGTIDYSDSYVEYTVNVPTTKSYAVTIRFANGTGAASTHQVSVNGGNPATVSYPSTGGWFNSGAASTITLNLNLTAGSNKIRFSKGSAGYAELDYIDVAGGSPVRYEAENGTVNHSAVFNGGYASSNMSGNLTFREFFSETYKKLKQLDPSVKAIGPSFAGYSHSAMVDFMTYQKTQNTLPDITSWHQLLNENFTANHNDYRAIETSLGITARPISINEYSGAAWLEDEGKPGVVAPLIAKFERLKVDTAMQSYWDVPNPGRLGTLLANGTQRNGGWWFYKWYGDMSGNMVSVTPPNVNDILALDGFANVDANKKYASVLFGGVTDGSVNAVIKNFPSFFGTNGSKVHVRVDWTPFVHRSAVVNTTKTLLEGDYTISNNQITIPMTGLYNNDGYRISITPYGQATNVYEAEDAAVNRANIASGGAASGGKYVAQVDHSDSYVDFYVKVATSKSYTMSIRYANGTGANATHNLAYNGGAWSTVTYPSTAGWGQFGTVNVSVNLTAGDNIIRLAKGSTGYAELDSITIN
;
A
#
# COMPACT_ATOMS: atom_id res chain seq x y z
N MET A 1 -64.80 -52.84 1.44
CA MET A 1 -63.65 -53.76 1.60
C MET A 1 -62.53 -52.97 2.27
N LYS A 2 -62.32 -53.11 3.59
CA LYS A 2 -61.20 -53.86 4.23
C LYS A 2 -59.83 -53.36 3.73
N LYS A 3 -58.91 -52.77 4.51
CA LYS A 3 -58.56 -52.95 5.94
C LYS A 3 -57.98 -51.66 6.55
N ALA A 4 -58.31 -51.42 7.82
CA ALA A 4 -57.61 -50.52 8.72
C ALA A 4 -56.36 -51.20 9.31
N MET A 5 -55.33 -50.41 9.63
CA MET A 5 -54.31 -50.79 10.61
C MET A 5 -53.91 -49.55 11.42
N MET A 6 -54.27 -49.59 12.70
CA MET A 6 -53.95 -48.59 13.72
C MET A 6 -52.43 -48.57 13.97
N SER A 7 -51.86 -47.37 14.06
CA SER A 7 -50.50 -47.16 14.58
C SER A 7 -50.58 -46.18 15.75
N SER A 8 -50.23 -46.69 16.92
CA SER A 8 -50.14 -46.00 18.21
C SER A 8 -49.00 -44.99 18.20
N VAL A 9 -49.29 -43.72 18.44
CA VAL A 9 -48.26 -42.70 18.68
C VAL A 9 -47.99 -42.62 20.18
N ALA A 10 -46.81 -43.10 20.59
CA ALA A 10 -46.27 -42.86 21.91
C ALA A 10 -45.63 -41.46 21.94
N ALA A 11 -46.10 -40.59 22.84
CA ALA A 11 -45.50 -39.28 23.08
C ALA A 11 -44.20 -39.45 23.87
N VAL A 12 -43.05 -39.31 23.21
CA VAL A 12 -41.74 -39.17 23.87
C VAL A 12 -41.51 -37.68 24.13
N MET A 13 -41.61 -37.28 25.39
CA MET A 13 -41.13 -35.98 25.87
C MET A 13 -39.59 -36.00 25.86
N LEU A 14 -38.98 -35.53 24.77
CA LEU A 14 -37.56 -35.22 24.73
C LEU A 14 -37.34 -33.88 25.44
N GLY A 15 -36.74 -33.93 26.63
CA GLY A 15 -36.18 -32.76 27.29
C GLY A 15 -35.12 -32.14 26.39
N SER A 16 -35.28 -30.86 26.08
CA SER A 16 -34.28 -30.04 25.40
C SER A 16 -33.07 -29.87 26.32
N ALA A 17 -32.08 -30.74 26.17
CA ALA A 17 -30.73 -30.44 26.64
C ALA A 17 -30.22 -29.28 25.78
N LEU A 18 -30.20 -28.07 26.35
CA LEU A 18 -29.45 -26.95 25.80
C LEU A 18 -28.00 -27.41 25.69
N SER A 19 -27.54 -27.69 24.47
CA SER A 19 -26.13 -27.85 24.17
C SER A 19 -25.46 -26.51 24.44
N VAL A 20 -24.90 -26.36 25.63
CA VAL A 20 -23.96 -25.27 25.95
C VAL A 20 -22.76 -25.52 25.06
N THR A 21 -22.63 -24.75 23.98
CA THR A 21 -21.39 -24.71 23.21
C THR A 21 -20.26 -24.32 24.18
N PRO A 22 -19.12 -25.04 24.18
CA PRO A 22 -18.01 -24.66 25.05
C PRO A 22 -17.64 -23.21 24.74
N ALA A 23 -17.52 -22.39 25.79
CA ALA A 23 -17.06 -21.02 25.65
C ALA A 23 -15.67 -21.04 24.98
N GLN A 24 -15.61 -20.56 23.74
CA GLN A 24 -14.35 -20.39 23.04
C GLN A 24 -13.56 -19.27 23.73
N ALA A 25 -12.26 -19.50 23.94
CA ALA A 25 -11.40 -18.53 24.60
C ALA A 25 -11.21 -17.32 23.67
N ALA A 26 -11.48 -16.12 24.19
CA ALA A 26 -11.32 -14.88 23.43
C ALA A 26 -9.90 -14.75 22.84
N SER A 27 -9.82 -14.20 21.63
CA SER A 27 -8.54 -13.96 20.95
C SER A 27 -7.77 -12.83 21.65
N ASN A 28 -6.49 -13.04 21.93
CA ASN A 28 -5.65 -12.04 22.61
C ASN A 28 -4.88 -11.20 21.59
N LEU A 29 -5.01 -9.87 21.70
CA LEU A 29 -4.15 -8.89 21.03
C LEU A 29 -3.27 -8.23 22.11
N THR A 30 -1.96 -8.49 22.11
CA THR A 30 -1.05 -7.96 23.14
C THR A 30 -0.27 -6.77 22.62
N VAL A 31 -0.30 -5.65 23.35
CA VAL A 31 0.43 -4.41 23.04
C VAL A 31 1.48 -4.16 24.12
N ASP A 32 2.72 -3.93 23.71
CA ASP A 32 3.81 -3.52 24.61
C ASP A 32 4.19 -2.07 24.35
N LEU A 33 3.74 -1.16 25.22
CA LEU A 33 3.95 0.30 25.04
C LEU A 33 5.42 0.72 25.19
N SER A 34 6.30 -0.16 25.67
CA SER A 34 7.74 0.10 25.79
C SER A 34 8.55 -0.41 24.60
N SER A 35 8.01 -1.35 23.83
CA SER A 35 8.68 -1.98 22.69
C SER A 35 8.50 -1.16 21.41
N VAL A 36 9.28 -0.08 21.30
CA VAL A 36 9.24 0.87 20.18
C VAL A 36 9.74 0.24 18.89
N ILE A 37 8.94 0.35 17.82
CA ILE A 37 9.29 -0.04 16.45
C ILE A 37 10.03 1.11 15.75
N GLY A 38 9.50 2.32 15.88
CA GLY A 38 9.99 3.55 15.25
C GLY A 38 8.96 4.69 15.33
N PRO A 39 9.24 5.86 14.76
CA PRO A 39 8.26 6.96 14.69
C PRO A 39 7.03 6.54 13.89
N VAL A 40 5.87 7.12 14.20
CA VAL A 40 4.69 6.99 13.33
C VAL A 40 4.99 7.66 11.99
N THR A 41 4.82 6.92 10.89
CA THR A 41 5.12 7.41 9.53
C THR A 41 3.91 7.48 8.61
N HIS A 42 2.78 6.88 9.02
CA HIS A 42 1.57 6.75 8.19
C HIS A 42 1.85 6.07 6.84
N GLY A 43 2.87 5.20 6.80
CA GLY A 43 3.39 4.63 5.56
C GLY A 43 2.36 3.87 4.76
N SER A 44 1.35 3.30 5.43
CA SER A 44 0.28 2.53 4.78
C SER A 44 -0.95 3.34 4.43
N ALA A 45 -0.95 4.65 4.70
CA ALA A 45 -2.02 5.56 4.33
C ALA A 45 -1.68 6.16 2.97
N GLY A 46 -2.54 5.89 1.98
CA GLY A 46 -2.29 6.20 0.58
C GLY A 46 -3.12 5.31 -0.32
N SER A 47 -3.30 5.71 -1.59
CA SER A 47 -3.91 4.82 -2.58
C SER A 47 -3.47 5.16 -4.00
N LEU A 48 -3.61 4.18 -4.87
CA LEU A 48 -3.57 4.32 -6.31
C LEU A 48 -4.82 5.08 -6.79
N TYR A 49 -4.65 6.10 -7.65
CA TYR A 49 -5.75 6.94 -8.19
C TYR A 49 -6.72 7.53 -7.12
N GLY A 50 -6.29 7.59 -5.87
CA GLY A 50 -7.11 8.02 -4.74
C GLY A 50 -7.45 9.49 -4.72
N VAL A 51 -6.55 10.28 -5.27
CA VAL A 51 -6.68 11.72 -5.51
C VAL A 51 -6.41 11.92 -7.00
N ILE A 52 -7.32 12.63 -7.66
CA ILE A 52 -7.16 13.06 -9.04
C ILE A 52 -7.22 14.59 -9.10
N GLU A 53 -7.31 15.18 -10.28
CA GLU A 53 -7.17 16.62 -10.49
C GLU A 53 -8.19 17.46 -9.72
N ASN A 54 -9.42 16.96 -9.57
CA ASN A 54 -10.54 17.73 -9.04
C ASN A 54 -11.33 17.02 -7.93
N GLN A 55 -10.92 15.83 -7.50
CA GLN A 55 -11.58 15.09 -6.42
C GLN A 55 -10.61 14.15 -5.68
N PRO A 56 -10.89 13.80 -4.42
CA PRO A 56 -11.92 14.40 -3.57
C PRO A 56 -11.50 15.79 -3.09
N ASP A 57 -12.38 16.55 -2.44
CA ASP A 57 -12.00 17.81 -1.81
C ASP A 57 -10.86 17.63 -0.79
N ASN A 58 -10.05 18.68 -0.58
CA ASN A 58 -8.87 18.62 0.29
C ASN A 58 -9.20 18.17 1.73
N ASN A 59 -10.37 18.54 2.24
CA ASN A 59 -10.85 18.15 3.58
C ASN A 59 -11.18 16.65 3.74
N LEU A 60 -11.12 15.88 2.65
CA LEU A 60 -11.29 14.43 2.68
C LEU A 60 -9.97 13.68 2.66
N PHE A 61 -8.86 14.25 2.18
CA PHE A 61 -7.57 13.55 2.15
C PHE A 61 -6.51 14.14 3.09
N LEU A 62 -6.47 15.46 3.29
CA LEU A 62 -5.56 16.11 4.26
C LEU A 62 -5.63 15.48 5.67
N PRO A 63 -6.83 15.12 6.21
CA PRO A 63 -6.94 14.57 7.56
C PRO A 63 -6.39 13.15 7.69
N LEU A 64 -6.21 12.44 6.58
CA LEU A 64 -5.71 11.06 6.58
C LEU A 64 -4.19 11.00 6.74
N ARG A 65 -3.49 12.12 6.50
CA ARG A 65 -2.03 12.25 6.60
C ARG A 65 -1.28 11.13 5.87
N ALA A 66 -1.80 10.77 4.70
CA ALA A 66 -1.22 9.74 3.86
C ALA A 66 0.23 10.08 3.51
N LYS A 67 1.15 9.11 3.65
CA LYS A 67 2.55 9.31 3.32
C LYS A 67 2.75 9.47 1.81
N ALA A 68 2.11 8.61 1.01
CA ALA A 68 2.30 8.62 -0.43
C ALA A 68 1.07 8.14 -1.21
N TYR A 69 0.90 8.65 -2.42
CA TYR A 69 -0.10 8.22 -3.42
C TYR A 69 0.59 7.69 -4.67
N ILE A 70 -0.17 7.05 -5.57
CA ILE A 70 0.33 6.65 -6.90
C ILE A 70 -0.62 7.18 -7.96
N ASN A 71 -0.02 7.79 -8.97
CA ASN A 71 -0.73 8.42 -10.06
C ASN A 71 0.01 8.21 -11.38
N PRO A 72 -0.72 8.15 -12.50
CA PRO A 72 -0.12 8.03 -13.82
C PRO A 72 0.71 9.28 -14.15
N ALA A 73 1.76 9.08 -14.93
CA ALA A 73 2.55 10.20 -15.47
C ALA A 73 1.70 11.25 -16.18
N VAL A 74 0.66 10.80 -16.91
CA VAL A 74 -0.29 11.64 -17.64
C VAL A 74 -1.69 11.05 -17.60
N ALA A 75 -2.71 11.90 -17.73
CA ALA A 75 -4.09 11.47 -17.96
C ALA A 75 -4.36 11.30 -19.48
N GLY A 76 -5.40 10.55 -19.83
CA GLY A 76 -5.87 10.37 -21.21
C GLY A 76 -5.29 9.16 -21.96
N TYR A 77 -4.49 8.32 -21.28
CA TYR A 77 -3.92 7.08 -21.81
C TYR A 77 -4.55 5.87 -21.12
N GLN A 78 -3.91 5.31 -20.10
CA GLN A 78 -4.47 4.17 -19.35
C GLN A 78 -5.82 4.51 -18.72
N GLN A 79 -5.91 5.70 -18.14
CA GLN A 79 -7.14 6.26 -17.57
C GLN A 79 -7.29 7.73 -18.01
N PRO A 80 -8.51 8.27 -18.09
CA PRO A 80 -8.74 9.64 -18.55
C PRO A 80 -8.47 10.71 -17.47
N TRP A 81 -7.95 10.33 -16.30
CA TRP A 81 -7.75 11.19 -15.13
C TRP A 81 -6.48 10.84 -14.37
N GLY A 82 -6.16 11.64 -13.35
CA GLY A 82 -5.16 11.33 -12.35
C GLY A 82 -3.75 11.77 -12.69
N ALA A 83 -3.54 12.66 -13.65
CA ALA A 83 -2.21 13.13 -14.03
C ALA A 83 -1.39 13.57 -12.81
N VAL A 84 -0.15 13.09 -12.71
CA VAL A 84 0.64 13.22 -11.48
C VAL A 84 0.97 14.67 -11.11
N ILE A 85 1.19 15.57 -12.08
CA ILE A 85 1.57 16.96 -11.79
C ILE A 85 0.49 17.72 -11.01
N PRO A 86 -0.75 17.84 -11.51
CA PRO A 86 -1.80 18.51 -10.75
C PRO A 86 -2.09 17.79 -9.42
N VAL A 87 -2.01 16.46 -9.37
CA VAL A 87 -2.21 15.71 -8.12
C VAL A 87 -1.12 16.01 -7.10
N ALA A 88 0.16 16.04 -7.51
CA ALA A 88 1.28 16.39 -6.64
C ALA A 88 1.13 17.79 -6.04
N GLN A 89 0.66 18.76 -6.84
CA GLN A 89 0.41 20.13 -6.37
C GLN A 89 -0.71 20.18 -5.32
N ARG A 90 -1.77 19.38 -5.49
CA ARG A 90 -2.85 19.27 -4.50
C ARG A 90 -2.41 18.60 -3.21
N LEU A 91 -1.49 17.65 -3.30
CA LEU A 91 -0.94 16.90 -2.16
C LEU A 91 0.17 17.64 -1.42
N ALA A 92 0.80 18.66 -2.04
CA ALA A 92 1.92 19.36 -1.43
C ALA A 92 1.62 19.92 -0.02
N PRO A 93 0.42 20.50 0.28
CA PRO A 93 0.10 20.99 1.61
C PRO A 93 0.01 19.93 2.71
N SER A 94 -0.27 18.65 2.39
CA SER A 94 -0.25 17.58 3.39
C SER A 94 1.14 17.03 3.68
N GLY A 95 2.14 17.41 2.88
CA GLY A 95 3.46 16.76 2.89
C GLY A 95 3.46 15.36 2.27
N SER A 96 2.34 14.93 1.67
CA SER A 96 2.24 13.64 0.98
C SER A 96 3.11 13.63 -0.27
N GLN A 97 3.73 12.48 -0.52
CA GLN A 97 4.52 12.25 -1.73
C GLN A 97 3.68 11.55 -2.82
N VAL A 98 4.19 11.52 -4.05
CA VAL A 98 3.54 10.80 -5.15
C VAL A 98 4.51 9.93 -5.93
N THR A 99 4.12 8.69 -6.17
CA THR A 99 4.77 7.77 -7.11
C THR A 99 4.24 8.04 -8.50
N ILE A 100 5.14 8.16 -9.47
CA ILE A 100 4.80 8.33 -10.88
C ILE A 100 4.79 6.95 -11.53
N ARG A 101 3.60 6.43 -11.86
CA ARG A 101 3.44 5.18 -12.61
C ARG A 101 3.64 5.44 -14.09
N LEU A 102 4.77 5.02 -14.64
CA LEU A 102 5.13 5.30 -16.04
C LEU A 102 4.42 4.38 -17.03
N ALA A 103 4.06 3.15 -16.63
CA ALA A 103 3.36 2.21 -17.51
C ALA A 103 2.02 2.77 -18.05
N ASP A 104 1.38 3.65 -17.28
CA ASP A 104 0.09 4.25 -17.61
C ASP A 104 0.13 5.26 -18.78
N TRP A 105 1.31 5.48 -19.37
CA TRP A 105 1.46 6.10 -20.69
C TRP A 105 0.91 5.26 -21.86
N PHE A 106 0.55 4.00 -21.62
CA PHE A 106 -0.03 3.13 -22.62
C PHE A 106 -1.52 2.90 -22.32
N THR A 107 -2.32 2.75 -23.37
CA THR A 107 -3.73 2.35 -23.27
C THR A 107 -3.87 0.86 -22.96
N GLY A 108 -5.10 0.42 -22.67
CA GLY A 108 -5.43 -1.00 -22.58
C GLY A 108 -4.92 -1.64 -21.30
N TRP A 109 -4.32 -2.83 -21.40
CA TRP A 109 -3.51 -3.41 -20.32
C TRP A 109 -2.05 -3.40 -20.77
N TYR A 110 -1.59 -2.16 -20.98
CA TYR A 110 -0.34 -1.69 -21.60
C TYR A 110 -0.07 -2.19 -23.02
N ASP A 111 -0.60 -1.45 -23.99
CA ASP A 111 -0.28 -1.58 -25.42
C ASP A 111 1.10 -0.99 -25.74
N TYR A 112 2.16 -1.62 -25.21
CA TYR A 112 3.55 -1.23 -25.45
C TYR A 112 3.90 -1.24 -26.95
N THR A 113 4.69 -0.25 -27.37
CA THR A 113 5.07 -0.06 -28.78
C THR A 113 6.52 -0.45 -29.06
N ASN A 114 7.49 0.32 -28.58
CA ASN A 114 8.93 0.09 -28.71
C ASN A 114 9.73 1.00 -27.74
N LEU A 115 11.04 0.72 -27.60
CA LEU A 115 11.91 1.45 -26.67
C LEU A 115 12.06 2.94 -27.00
N THR A 116 11.97 3.31 -28.27
CA THR A 116 12.12 4.73 -28.68
C THR A 116 10.93 5.55 -28.18
N ASP A 117 9.71 5.06 -28.41
CA ASP A 117 8.50 5.70 -27.87
C ASP A 117 8.52 5.73 -26.34
N TRP A 118 8.89 4.62 -25.70
CA TRP A 118 9.04 4.56 -24.24
C TRP A 118 10.02 5.60 -23.69
N PHE A 119 11.21 5.72 -24.27
CA PHE A 119 12.21 6.70 -23.83
C PHE A 119 11.80 8.14 -24.12
N ASN A 120 11.03 8.38 -25.18
CA ASN A 120 10.44 9.70 -25.41
C ASN A 120 9.45 10.06 -24.31
N LYS A 121 8.53 9.15 -23.98
CA LYS A 121 7.56 9.31 -22.87
C LYS A 121 8.23 9.54 -21.53
N LEU A 122 9.24 8.73 -21.19
CA LEU A 122 10.05 8.91 -19.98
C LEU A 122 10.73 10.28 -19.95
N THR A 123 11.34 10.70 -21.06
CA THR A 123 12.02 12.00 -21.18
C THR A 123 11.03 13.14 -20.97
N THR A 124 9.84 13.06 -21.58
CA THR A 124 8.76 14.03 -21.40
C THR A 124 8.36 14.12 -19.93
N THR A 125 8.06 12.99 -19.28
CA THR A 125 7.65 13.00 -17.87
C THR A 125 8.71 13.60 -16.95
N VAL A 126 9.99 13.26 -17.11
CA VAL A 126 11.05 13.83 -16.28
C VAL A 126 11.18 15.34 -16.50
N ASN A 127 11.12 15.80 -17.75
CA ASN A 127 11.21 17.22 -18.07
C ASN A 127 10.02 18.03 -17.52
N ASP A 128 8.80 17.50 -17.65
CA ASP A 128 7.58 18.17 -17.19
C ASP A 128 7.54 18.26 -15.66
N VAL A 129 7.95 17.20 -14.96
CA VAL A 129 8.08 17.19 -13.49
C VAL A 129 9.08 18.25 -13.02
N LYS A 130 10.23 18.36 -13.69
CA LYS A 130 11.24 19.39 -13.40
C LYS A 130 10.70 20.80 -13.67
N ALA A 131 10.03 20.99 -14.81
CA ALA A 131 9.44 22.28 -15.18
C ALA A 131 8.35 22.72 -14.20
N ALA A 132 7.58 21.77 -13.66
CA ALA A 132 6.57 22.02 -12.64
C ALA A 132 7.16 22.29 -11.24
N GLY A 133 8.47 22.11 -11.03
CA GLY A 133 9.14 22.36 -9.75
C GLY A 133 8.66 21.46 -8.62
N LEU A 134 8.21 20.24 -8.93
CA LEU A 134 7.67 19.33 -7.91
C LEU A 134 8.79 18.83 -6.98
N THR A 135 8.58 18.97 -5.67
CA THR A 135 9.53 18.51 -4.65
C THR A 135 9.02 17.30 -3.85
N ASN A 136 7.77 16.87 -4.08
CA ASN A 136 7.11 15.78 -3.38
C ASN A 136 6.93 14.52 -4.25
N VAL A 137 7.80 14.30 -5.23
CA VAL A 137 7.85 13.02 -5.95
C VAL A 137 8.56 11.98 -5.08
N TYR A 138 7.89 10.86 -4.82
CA TYR A 138 8.46 9.72 -4.09
C TYR A 138 9.45 8.95 -4.95
N GLY A 139 9.09 8.69 -6.21
CA GLY A 139 9.92 8.04 -7.22
C GLY A 139 9.13 7.70 -8.49
N TYR A 140 9.85 7.15 -9.46
CA TYR A 140 9.33 6.71 -10.76
C TYR A 140 9.20 5.20 -10.77
N GLU A 141 7.98 4.70 -10.81
CA GLU A 141 7.67 3.28 -11.03
C GLU A 141 7.84 2.97 -12.51
N LEU A 142 8.83 2.14 -12.84
CA LEU A 142 9.25 1.92 -14.22
C LEU A 142 8.29 1.05 -15.01
N TRP A 143 7.54 0.18 -14.35
CA TRP A 143 6.51 -0.66 -14.95
C TRP A 143 5.54 -1.16 -13.88
N ASN A 144 4.39 -1.67 -14.29
CA ASN A 144 3.38 -2.20 -13.39
C ASN A 144 2.97 -3.62 -13.79
N GLU A 145 2.95 -4.54 -12.83
CA GLU A 145 2.55 -5.95 -12.95
C GLU A 145 3.15 -6.68 -14.15
N PRO A 146 4.49 -6.67 -14.35
CA PRO A 146 5.12 -7.26 -15.52
C PRO A 146 4.80 -8.75 -15.67
N ASP A 147 4.53 -9.46 -14.57
CA ASP A 147 4.12 -10.85 -14.55
C ASP A 147 2.80 -11.13 -15.29
N GLY A 148 1.90 -10.14 -15.39
CA GLY A 148 0.66 -10.21 -16.19
C GLY A 148 0.63 -9.28 -17.42
N THR A 149 1.39 -8.19 -17.42
CA THR A 149 1.34 -7.17 -18.47
C THR A 149 2.47 -7.30 -19.48
N TRP A 150 3.63 -7.85 -19.10
CA TRP A 150 4.72 -8.10 -20.03
C TRP A 150 4.33 -9.26 -20.96
N LYS A 151 4.46 -9.04 -22.26
CA LYS A 151 3.94 -9.97 -23.28
C LYS A 151 5.04 -10.91 -23.77
N GLY A 152 5.71 -11.54 -22.82
CA GLY A 152 6.78 -12.51 -23.10
C GLY A 152 6.21 -13.85 -23.59
N LYS A 153 7.02 -14.59 -24.35
CA LYS A 153 6.67 -15.93 -24.85
C LYS A 153 7.86 -16.88 -24.75
N TYR A 154 7.56 -18.16 -24.56
CA TYR A 154 8.57 -19.22 -24.52
C TYR A 154 7.99 -20.49 -25.16
N VAL A 155 8.87 -21.42 -25.52
CA VAL A 155 8.49 -22.76 -26.02
C VAL A 155 8.64 -23.78 -24.89
N GLY A 156 7.54 -24.42 -24.55
CA GLY A 156 7.50 -25.54 -23.61
C GLY A 156 7.08 -26.84 -24.30
N THR A 157 6.82 -27.85 -23.49
CA THR A 157 6.40 -29.20 -23.92
C THR A 157 7.32 -29.83 -24.97
N ILE A 158 8.63 -29.62 -24.83
CA ILE A 158 9.67 -30.36 -25.58
C ILE A 158 9.85 -31.72 -24.89
N ASP A 159 8.76 -32.50 -24.84
CA ASP A 159 8.60 -33.66 -23.96
C ASP A 159 8.60 -35.00 -24.72
N TYR A 160 8.26 -34.96 -26.02
CA TYR A 160 8.11 -36.13 -26.88
C TYR A 160 9.38 -36.41 -27.67
N SER A 161 9.61 -37.66 -28.05
CA SER A 161 10.83 -38.06 -28.78
C SER A 161 11.02 -37.34 -30.13
N ASP A 162 9.94 -36.87 -30.74
CA ASP A 162 9.93 -36.08 -31.97
C ASP A 162 9.75 -34.57 -31.73
N SER A 163 9.61 -34.13 -30.47
CA SER A 163 9.43 -32.72 -30.15
C SER A 163 10.74 -31.92 -30.28
N TYR A 164 10.66 -30.70 -30.83
CA TYR A 164 11.80 -29.81 -30.96
C TYR A 164 11.41 -28.34 -31.19
N VAL A 165 12.38 -27.46 -30.92
CA VAL A 165 12.46 -26.11 -31.48
C VAL A 165 13.71 -25.98 -32.36
N GLU A 166 13.57 -25.45 -33.58
CA GLU A 166 14.66 -25.21 -34.51
C GLU A 166 14.78 -23.73 -34.88
N TYR A 167 15.90 -23.13 -34.49
CA TYR A 167 16.25 -21.75 -34.79
C TYR A 167 16.93 -21.67 -36.16
N THR A 168 16.62 -20.62 -36.93
CA THR A 168 17.42 -20.24 -38.11
C THR A 168 18.26 -19.02 -37.75
N VAL A 169 19.57 -19.21 -37.62
CA VAL A 169 20.52 -18.18 -37.16
C VAL A 169 21.46 -17.76 -38.28
N ASN A 170 21.82 -16.49 -38.33
CA ASN A 170 22.77 -15.93 -39.29
C ASN A 170 24.04 -15.46 -38.59
N VAL A 171 25.19 -15.91 -39.07
CA VAL A 171 26.49 -15.50 -38.52
C VAL A 171 27.45 -14.99 -39.60
N PRO A 172 28.31 -14.01 -39.30
CA PRO A 172 29.12 -13.33 -40.31
C PRO A 172 30.32 -14.15 -40.82
N THR A 173 30.85 -15.06 -39.99
CA THR A 173 32.07 -15.85 -40.30
C THR A 173 31.93 -17.28 -39.82
N THR A 174 32.58 -18.23 -40.50
CA THR A 174 32.65 -19.62 -40.04
C THR A 174 33.59 -19.72 -38.85
N LYS A 175 33.05 -20.05 -37.68
CA LYS A 175 33.85 -20.29 -36.44
C LYS A 175 32.99 -20.95 -35.36
N SER A 176 33.60 -21.22 -34.21
CA SER A 176 32.87 -21.55 -32.99
C SER A 176 32.26 -20.28 -32.39
N TYR A 177 30.96 -20.29 -32.13
CA TYR A 177 30.22 -19.21 -31.46
C TYR A 177 29.77 -19.68 -30.08
N ALA A 178 29.92 -18.81 -29.09
CA ALA A 178 29.25 -18.98 -27.81
C ALA A 178 27.76 -18.70 -27.99
N VAL A 179 26.93 -19.71 -27.71
CA VAL A 179 25.48 -19.66 -27.80
C VAL A 179 24.92 -19.82 -26.40
N THR A 180 24.41 -18.73 -25.84
CA THR A 180 23.77 -18.72 -24.52
C THR A 180 22.29 -19.03 -24.68
N ILE A 181 21.78 -19.97 -23.89
CA ILE A 181 20.38 -20.42 -23.93
C ILE A 181 19.73 -19.98 -22.63
N ARG A 182 18.61 -19.26 -22.71
CA ARG A 182 17.76 -19.01 -21.53
C ARG A 182 16.69 -20.09 -21.45
N PHE A 183 16.59 -20.72 -20.29
CA PHE A 183 15.75 -21.91 -20.09
C PHE A 183 15.11 -21.92 -18.70
N ALA A 184 14.08 -22.76 -18.55
CA ALA A 184 13.52 -23.16 -17.26
C ALA A 184 13.48 -24.69 -17.13
N ASN A 185 13.81 -25.20 -15.96
CA ASN A 185 13.78 -26.62 -15.62
C ASN A 185 13.23 -26.82 -14.19
N GLY A 186 11.93 -27.08 -14.11
CA GLY A 186 11.22 -27.32 -12.86
C GLY A 186 11.25 -28.76 -12.35
N THR A 187 12.03 -29.68 -12.96
CA THR A 187 11.99 -31.12 -12.60
C THR A 187 12.73 -31.50 -11.31
N GLY A 188 13.38 -30.55 -10.64
CA GLY A 188 14.16 -30.77 -9.41
C GLY A 188 15.52 -31.46 -9.62
N ALA A 189 15.84 -31.91 -10.83
CA ALA A 189 17.13 -32.47 -11.22
C ALA A 189 17.57 -31.90 -12.58
N ALA A 190 18.73 -32.32 -13.08
CA ALA A 190 19.19 -31.88 -14.40
C ALA A 190 18.36 -32.52 -15.53
N SER A 191 17.92 -31.70 -16.49
CA SER A 191 17.22 -32.10 -17.72
C SER A 191 18.17 -32.06 -18.91
N THR A 192 17.82 -32.69 -20.03
CA THR A 192 18.65 -32.68 -21.25
C THR A 192 17.85 -32.45 -22.53
N HIS A 193 18.49 -31.79 -23.50
CA HIS A 193 18.08 -31.77 -24.91
C HIS A 193 19.19 -32.37 -25.79
N GLN A 194 18.85 -32.78 -27.00
CA GLN A 194 19.79 -33.07 -28.08
C GLN A 194 19.88 -31.85 -29.00
N VAL A 195 21.10 -31.33 -29.19
CA VAL A 195 21.34 -30.13 -30.02
C VAL A 195 22.07 -30.52 -31.29
N SER A 196 21.48 -30.25 -32.46
CA SER A 196 22.14 -30.44 -33.75
C SER A 196 22.27 -29.12 -34.52
N VAL A 197 23.36 -29.00 -35.27
CA VAL A 197 23.62 -27.86 -36.17
C VAL A 197 23.57 -28.36 -37.61
N ASN A 198 22.77 -27.72 -38.46
CA ASN A 198 22.64 -28.02 -39.88
C ASN A 198 22.35 -29.50 -40.19
N GLY A 199 21.60 -30.18 -39.31
CA GLY A 199 21.29 -31.61 -39.45
C GLY A 199 22.46 -32.55 -39.13
N GLY A 200 23.58 -32.04 -38.61
CA GLY A 200 24.71 -32.84 -38.15
C GLY A 200 24.41 -33.66 -36.90
N ASN A 201 25.41 -34.44 -36.46
CA ASN A 201 25.27 -35.31 -35.28
C ASN A 201 24.90 -34.48 -34.03
N PRO A 202 23.83 -34.86 -33.31
CA PRO A 202 23.41 -34.14 -32.12
C PRO A 202 24.39 -34.32 -30.96
N ALA A 203 24.52 -33.29 -30.13
CA ALA A 203 25.21 -33.31 -28.86
C ALA A 203 24.22 -33.12 -27.71
N THR A 204 24.41 -33.85 -26.61
CA THR A 204 23.59 -33.68 -25.40
C THR A 204 23.95 -32.38 -24.71
N VAL A 205 22.95 -31.53 -24.46
CA VAL A 205 23.03 -30.38 -23.55
C VAL A 205 22.31 -30.71 -22.25
N SER A 206 22.87 -30.27 -21.12
CA SER A 206 22.28 -30.44 -19.80
C SER A 206 21.89 -29.10 -19.19
N TYR A 207 20.70 -29.07 -18.60
CA TYR A 207 20.06 -27.93 -17.95
C TYR A 207 19.93 -28.23 -16.46
N PRO A 208 20.66 -27.53 -15.56
CA PRO A 208 20.45 -27.65 -14.12
C PRO A 208 19.00 -27.31 -13.72
N SER A 209 18.55 -27.75 -12.55
CA SER A 209 17.23 -27.33 -12.08
C SER A 209 17.21 -25.83 -11.77
N THR A 210 16.17 -25.15 -12.20
CA THR A 210 15.89 -23.74 -11.86
C THR A 210 14.95 -23.60 -10.66
N GLY A 211 14.52 -24.72 -10.05
CA GLY A 211 13.56 -24.72 -8.95
C GLY A 211 12.11 -24.41 -9.34
N GLY A 212 11.82 -24.22 -10.64
CA GLY A 212 10.48 -23.91 -11.16
C GLY A 212 10.46 -23.74 -12.68
N TRP A 213 9.31 -23.32 -13.22
CA TRP A 213 9.08 -23.09 -14.65
C TRP A 213 8.99 -21.59 -14.97
N PHE A 214 8.92 -21.24 -16.25
CA PHE A 214 8.83 -19.83 -16.65
C PHE A 214 7.60 -19.13 -16.07
N ASN A 215 6.47 -19.84 -15.92
CA ASN A 215 5.25 -19.28 -15.34
C ASN A 215 5.37 -18.85 -13.86
N SER A 216 6.36 -19.36 -13.12
CA SER A 216 6.67 -18.93 -11.76
C SER A 216 7.84 -17.94 -11.68
N GLY A 217 8.38 -17.54 -12.84
CA GLY A 217 9.54 -16.64 -12.94
C GLY A 217 10.88 -17.31 -12.72
N ALA A 218 10.93 -18.64 -12.63
CA ALA A 218 12.18 -19.38 -12.56
C ALA A 218 12.82 -19.48 -13.94
N ALA A 219 14.05 -18.98 -14.06
CA ALA A 219 14.85 -19.07 -15.27
C ALA A 219 16.34 -19.09 -14.95
N SER A 220 17.13 -19.62 -15.87
CA SER A 220 18.59 -19.50 -15.82
C SER A 220 19.15 -19.51 -17.24
N THR A 221 20.48 -19.38 -17.34
CA THR A 221 21.19 -19.45 -18.62
C THR A 221 22.33 -20.46 -18.57
N ILE A 222 22.58 -21.12 -19.70
CA ILE A 222 23.80 -21.91 -19.95
C ILE A 222 24.41 -21.48 -21.28
N THR A 223 25.71 -21.72 -21.48
CA THR A 223 26.40 -21.39 -22.74
C THR A 223 27.01 -22.63 -23.36
N LEU A 224 26.78 -22.83 -24.66
CA LEU A 224 27.41 -23.85 -25.49
C LEU A 224 28.33 -23.20 -26.52
N ASN A 225 29.38 -23.92 -26.94
CA ASN A 225 30.17 -23.51 -28.10
C ASN A 225 29.73 -24.32 -29.32
N LEU A 226 29.11 -23.67 -30.29
CA LEU A 226 28.60 -24.29 -31.52
C LEU A 226 29.42 -23.84 -32.72
N ASN A 227 29.87 -24.79 -33.54
CA ASN A 227 30.54 -24.49 -34.80
C ASN A 227 29.49 -24.13 -35.85
N LEU A 228 29.47 -22.88 -36.29
CA LEU A 228 28.52 -22.35 -37.27
C LEU A 228 29.26 -21.93 -38.54
N THR A 229 28.62 -22.11 -39.69
CA THR A 229 29.14 -21.66 -41.00
C THR A 229 28.68 -20.24 -41.29
N ALA A 230 29.48 -19.45 -42.01
CA ALA A 230 29.07 -18.12 -42.45
C ALA A 230 27.73 -18.17 -43.21
N GLY A 231 26.82 -17.25 -42.89
CA GLY A 231 25.44 -17.25 -43.40
C GLY A 231 24.46 -17.98 -42.48
N SER A 232 23.42 -18.57 -43.08
CA SER A 232 22.29 -19.19 -42.38
C SER A 232 22.64 -20.59 -41.85
N ASN A 233 22.28 -20.85 -40.60
CA ASN A 233 22.44 -22.13 -39.92
C ASN A 233 21.15 -22.52 -39.22
N LYS A 234 20.86 -23.82 -39.16
CA LYS A 234 19.78 -24.39 -38.38
C LYS A 234 20.33 -24.95 -37.07
N ILE A 235 19.83 -24.48 -35.93
CA ILE A 235 20.15 -25.02 -34.61
C ILE A 235 18.89 -25.64 -34.03
N ARG A 236 18.84 -26.96 -33.89
CA ARG A 236 17.69 -27.69 -33.39
C ARG A 236 17.93 -28.20 -31.98
N PHE A 237 17.00 -27.93 -31.07
CA PHE A 237 16.94 -28.48 -29.72
C PHE A 237 15.78 -29.48 -29.66
N SER A 238 16.09 -30.77 -29.62
CA SER A 238 15.12 -31.86 -29.51
C SER A 238 15.10 -32.45 -28.10
N LYS A 239 14.02 -33.16 -27.74
CA LYS A 239 13.93 -33.90 -26.47
C LYS A 239 15.18 -34.76 -26.20
N GLY A 240 15.78 -34.58 -25.02
CA GLY A 240 16.89 -35.42 -24.56
C GLY A 240 16.43 -36.63 -23.73
N SER A 241 17.38 -37.37 -23.18
CA SER A 241 17.11 -38.61 -22.44
C SER A 241 16.65 -38.40 -20.99
N ALA A 242 16.79 -37.21 -20.42
CA ALA A 242 16.48 -36.93 -19.01
C ALA A 242 15.63 -35.66 -18.87
N GLY A 243 14.63 -35.72 -17.99
CA GLY A 243 13.82 -34.56 -17.59
C GLY A 243 13.18 -33.76 -18.73
N TYR A 244 12.79 -32.53 -18.44
CA TYR A 244 12.14 -31.58 -19.35
C TYR A 244 12.72 -30.18 -19.12
N ALA A 245 12.90 -29.42 -20.20
CA ALA A 245 13.34 -28.03 -20.14
C ALA A 245 12.57 -27.19 -21.17
N GLU A 246 12.18 -25.99 -20.75
CA GLU A 246 11.50 -25.00 -21.61
C GLU A 246 12.52 -23.96 -22.06
N LEU A 247 12.33 -23.40 -23.26
CA LEU A 247 13.28 -22.47 -23.88
C LEU A 247 12.62 -21.12 -24.18
N ASP A 248 13.33 -20.04 -23.84
CA ASP A 248 12.91 -18.65 -24.07
C ASP A 248 13.61 -18.07 -25.30
N TYR A 249 14.94 -17.94 -25.25
CA TYR A 249 15.74 -17.48 -26.38
C TYR A 249 17.12 -18.15 -26.43
N ILE A 250 17.79 -17.97 -27.56
CA ILE A 250 19.24 -18.14 -27.70
C ILE A 250 19.92 -16.81 -28.09
N ASP A 251 21.06 -16.53 -27.47
CA ASP A 251 21.97 -15.43 -27.82
C ASP A 251 23.24 -15.99 -28.46
N VAL A 252 23.48 -15.65 -29.72
CA VAL A 252 24.67 -16.03 -30.49
C VAL A 252 25.68 -14.89 -30.43
N ALA A 253 26.70 -15.03 -29.58
CA ALA A 253 27.68 -13.96 -29.32
C ALA A 253 28.45 -13.57 -30.60
N GLY A 254 28.28 -12.33 -31.07
CA GLY A 254 28.87 -11.85 -32.33
C GLY A 254 28.10 -12.27 -33.59
N GLY A 255 26.89 -12.83 -33.44
CA GLY A 255 25.91 -12.96 -34.52
C GLY A 255 25.19 -11.63 -34.82
N SER A 256 24.41 -11.61 -35.90
CA SER A 256 23.58 -10.45 -36.27
C SER A 256 22.24 -10.92 -36.87
N PRO A 257 21.11 -10.82 -36.11
CA PRO A 257 21.02 -10.33 -34.74
C PRO A 257 21.73 -11.24 -33.72
N VAL A 258 21.96 -10.73 -32.51
CA VAL A 258 22.52 -11.55 -31.41
C VAL A 258 21.45 -12.51 -30.86
N ARG A 259 20.22 -12.03 -30.63
CA ARG A 259 19.14 -12.81 -30.01
C ARG A 259 18.19 -13.43 -31.04
N TYR A 260 17.79 -14.66 -30.77
CA TYR A 260 16.73 -15.39 -31.47
C TYR A 260 15.74 -15.97 -30.46
N GLU A 261 14.48 -15.55 -30.56
CA GLU A 261 13.38 -16.02 -29.72
C GLU A 261 12.92 -17.44 -30.09
N ALA A 262 12.59 -18.25 -29.10
CA ALA A 262 12.20 -19.65 -29.29
C ALA A 262 10.90 -19.76 -30.10
N GLU A 263 9.93 -18.90 -29.82
CA GLU A 263 8.62 -18.90 -30.48
C GLU A 263 8.67 -18.44 -31.95
N ASN A 264 9.78 -17.85 -32.39
CA ASN A 264 10.03 -17.52 -33.80
C ASN A 264 10.72 -18.67 -34.55
N GLY A 265 11.14 -19.73 -33.85
CA GLY A 265 11.71 -20.93 -34.44
C GLY A 265 10.65 -21.83 -35.08
N THR A 266 11.11 -22.89 -35.76
CA THR A 266 10.23 -23.99 -36.17
C THR A 266 9.95 -24.87 -34.96
N VAL A 267 8.70 -24.87 -34.49
CA VAL A 267 8.25 -25.65 -33.33
C VAL A 267 7.51 -26.91 -33.80
N ASN A 268 7.91 -28.09 -33.33
CA ASN A 268 7.27 -29.37 -33.67
C ASN A 268 6.94 -30.14 -32.40
N HIS A 269 5.70 -30.66 -32.31
CA HIS A 269 5.18 -31.41 -31.16
C HIS A 269 5.49 -30.75 -29.80
N SER A 270 5.45 -29.42 -29.78
CA SER A 270 5.72 -28.53 -28.65
C SER A 270 4.78 -27.33 -28.73
N ALA A 271 4.68 -26.54 -27.68
CA ALA A 271 3.74 -25.43 -27.59
C ALA A 271 4.42 -24.12 -27.22
N VAL A 272 3.89 -23.02 -27.77
CA VAL A 272 4.26 -21.66 -27.40
C VAL A 272 3.33 -21.21 -26.27
N PHE A 273 3.92 -20.74 -25.17
CA PHE A 273 3.21 -20.23 -24.01
C PHE A 273 3.49 -18.74 -23.82
N ASN A 274 2.52 -18.03 -23.24
CA ASN A 274 2.73 -16.67 -22.77
C ASN A 274 3.30 -16.69 -21.34
N GLY A 275 4.18 -15.74 -21.02
CA GLY A 275 4.68 -15.54 -19.66
C GLY A 275 5.34 -14.18 -19.48
N GLY A 276 4.95 -13.44 -18.44
CA GLY A 276 5.53 -12.11 -18.15
C GLY A 276 7.02 -12.13 -17.80
N TYR A 277 7.57 -13.31 -17.52
CA TYR A 277 8.98 -13.51 -17.19
C TYR A 277 9.85 -13.90 -18.40
N ALA A 278 9.24 -14.11 -19.57
CA ALA A 278 9.91 -14.44 -20.83
C ALA A 278 10.30 -13.17 -21.62
N SER A 279 11.16 -13.30 -22.62
CA SER A 279 11.45 -12.22 -23.56
C SER A 279 10.26 -11.96 -24.47
N SER A 280 10.15 -10.72 -24.96
CA SER A 280 9.04 -10.31 -25.82
C SER A 280 9.54 -9.73 -27.13
N ASN A 281 9.03 -10.24 -28.24
CA ASN A 281 9.22 -9.62 -29.55
C ASN A 281 8.76 -8.16 -29.60
N MET A 282 7.72 -7.81 -28.83
CA MET A 282 7.18 -6.44 -28.81
C MET A 282 8.09 -5.47 -28.07
N SER A 283 8.91 -5.95 -27.12
CA SER A 283 9.87 -5.13 -26.37
C SER A 283 11.23 -4.98 -27.06
N GLY A 284 11.37 -5.45 -28.30
CA GLY A 284 12.66 -5.54 -28.98
C GLY A 284 13.49 -6.72 -28.49
N ASN A 285 12.83 -7.86 -28.24
CA ASN A 285 13.43 -9.11 -27.76
C ASN A 285 14.01 -9.02 -26.35
N LEU A 286 13.48 -8.11 -25.51
CA LEU A 286 13.93 -7.94 -24.13
C LEU A 286 13.05 -8.75 -23.17
N THR A 287 13.70 -9.36 -22.19
CA THR A 287 13.06 -9.74 -20.93
C THR A 287 12.72 -8.50 -20.12
N PHE A 288 11.77 -8.61 -19.19
CA PHE A 288 11.39 -7.47 -18.34
C PHE A 288 12.57 -6.90 -17.53
N ARG A 289 13.45 -7.75 -16.97
CA ARG A 289 14.63 -7.29 -16.22
C ARG A 289 15.62 -6.51 -17.08
N GLU A 290 15.76 -6.87 -18.36
CA GLU A 290 16.58 -6.13 -19.32
C GLU A 290 15.95 -4.76 -19.62
N PHE A 291 14.64 -4.73 -19.89
CA PHE A 291 13.88 -3.49 -20.08
C PHE A 291 13.97 -2.55 -18.86
N PHE A 292 13.84 -3.08 -17.65
CA PHE A 292 13.99 -2.31 -16.42
C PHE A 292 15.40 -1.70 -16.34
N SER A 293 16.45 -2.48 -16.61
CA SER A 293 17.83 -1.99 -16.62
C SER A 293 18.04 -0.83 -17.61
N GLU A 294 17.55 -0.96 -18.84
CA GLU A 294 17.68 0.09 -19.85
C GLU A 294 16.89 1.35 -19.47
N THR A 295 15.69 1.18 -18.92
CA THR A 295 14.87 2.27 -18.41
C THR A 295 15.51 2.97 -17.21
N TYR A 296 16.07 2.20 -16.26
CA TYR A 296 16.79 2.73 -15.10
C TYR A 296 17.97 3.60 -15.54
N LYS A 297 18.81 3.10 -16.45
CA LYS A 297 19.96 3.85 -16.99
C LYS A 297 19.50 5.15 -17.66
N LYS A 298 18.44 5.10 -18.47
CA LYS A 298 17.87 6.29 -19.11
C LYS A 298 17.33 7.29 -18.09
N LEU A 299 16.60 6.83 -17.07
CA LEU A 299 16.09 7.67 -15.99
C LEU A 299 17.24 8.38 -15.28
N LYS A 300 18.30 7.66 -14.87
CA LYS A 300 19.47 8.25 -14.20
C LYS A 300 20.27 9.20 -15.09
N GLN A 301 20.28 9.00 -16.41
CA GLN A 301 20.86 9.97 -17.36
C GLN A 301 20.06 11.26 -17.42
N LEU A 302 18.72 11.17 -17.36
CA LEU A 302 17.84 12.35 -17.39
C LEU A 302 17.85 13.09 -16.05
N ASP A 303 17.86 12.35 -14.95
CA ASP A 303 17.96 12.87 -13.59
C ASP A 303 18.59 11.84 -12.64
N PRO A 304 19.84 12.04 -12.18
CA PRO A 304 20.47 11.10 -11.27
C PRO A 304 19.92 11.17 -9.83
N SER A 305 19.16 12.22 -9.48
CA SER A 305 18.67 12.46 -8.11
C SER A 305 17.35 11.74 -7.79
N VAL A 306 16.58 11.37 -8.81
CA VAL A 306 15.27 10.73 -8.61
C VAL A 306 15.40 9.23 -8.34
N LYS A 307 14.42 8.66 -7.65
CA LYS A 307 14.39 7.24 -7.31
C LYS A 307 13.65 6.43 -8.37
N ALA A 308 14.17 5.25 -8.72
CA ALA A 308 13.51 4.23 -9.52
C ALA A 308 12.83 3.19 -8.61
N ILE A 309 11.58 2.84 -8.93
CA ILE A 309 10.74 1.90 -8.20
C ILE A 309 10.41 0.71 -9.11
N GLY A 310 10.51 -0.51 -8.56
CA GLY A 310 10.13 -1.76 -9.25
C GLY A 310 10.56 -3.00 -8.45
N PRO A 311 10.24 -4.22 -8.91
CA PRO A 311 9.64 -4.55 -10.21
C PRO A 311 8.11 -4.42 -10.28
N SER A 312 7.43 -4.16 -9.17
CA SER A 312 5.96 -4.05 -9.09
C SER A 312 5.21 -5.29 -9.58
N PHE A 313 5.62 -6.49 -9.14
CA PHE A 313 4.89 -7.73 -9.45
C PHE A 313 3.47 -7.71 -8.86
N ALA A 314 2.50 -8.29 -9.56
CA ALA A 314 1.11 -8.41 -9.11
C ALA A 314 0.96 -9.35 -7.91
N GLY A 315 1.80 -10.38 -7.84
CA GLY A 315 1.96 -11.27 -6.67
C GLY A 315 3.43 -11.54 -6.38
N TYR A 316 3.76 -11.82 -5.12
CA TYR A 316 5.15 -12.07 -4.75
C TYR A 316 5.61 -13.45 -5.24
N SER A 317 6.70 -13.49 -6.00
CA SER A 317 7.39 -14.73 -6.38
C SER A 317 8.86 -14.69 -5.98
N HIS A 318 9.28 -15.65 -5.16
CA HIS A 318 10.67 -15.85 -4.77
C HIS A 318 11.57 -15.95 -6.01
N SER A 319 11.26 -16.86 -6.94
CA SER A 319 12.09 -17.13 -8.12
C SER A 319 12.21 -15.91 -9.03
N ALA A 320 11.11 -15.20 -9.26
CA ALA A 320 11.12 -13.98 -10.06
C ALA A 320 11.96 -12.88 -9.39
N MET A 321 11.84 -12.72 -8.07
CA MET A 321 12.60 -11.72 -7.32
C MET A 321 14.10 -12.05 -7.31
N VAL A 322 14.48 -13.33 -7.18
CA VAL A 322 15.88 -13.76 -7.30
C VAL A 322 16.44 -13.48 -8.69
N ASP A 323 15.73 -13.85 -9.77
CA ASP A 323 16.16 -13.57 -11.16
C ASP A 323 16.35 -12.06 -11.38
N PHE A 324 15.35 -11.27 -10.99
CA PHE A 324 15.36 -9.81 -11.13
C PHE A 324 16.51 -9.18 -10.34
N MET A 325 16.59 -9.40 -9.03
CA MET A 325 17.59 -8.74 -8.17
C MET A 325 19.02 -9.18 -8.51
N THR A 326 19.22 -10.44 -8.91
CA THR A 326 20.52 -10.92 -9.39
C THR A 326 20.94 -10.16 -10.64
N TYR A 327 20.07 -10.09 -11.65
CA TYR A 327 20.38 -9.39 -12.89
C TYR A 327 20.60 -7.90 -12.64
N GLN A 328 19.70 -7.22 -11.90
CA GLN A 328 19.85 -5.80 -11.59
C GLN A 328 21.15 -5.49 -10.84
N LYS A 329 21.58 -6.37 -9.92
CA LYS A 329 22.88 -6.24 -9.26
C LYS A 329 24.03 -6.31 -10.26
N THR A 330 24.02 -7.27 -11.19
CA THR A 330 25.10 -7.40 -12.20
C THR A 330 25.17 -6.20 -13.14
N GLN A 331 24.02 -5.58 -13.44
CA GLN A 331 23.92 -4.42 -14.33
C GLN A 331 24.14 -3.07 -13.62
N ASN A 332 24.30 -3.06 -12.29
CA ASN A 332 24.31 -1.84 -11.46
C ASN A 332 23.03 -0.99 -11.61
N THR A 333 21.89 -1.66 -11.70
CA THR A 333 20.55 -1.06 -11.92
C THR A 333 19.54 -1.57 -10.89
N LEU A 334 19.99 -1.81 -9.65
CA LEU A 334 19.10 -2.15 -8.54
C LEU A 334 18.07 -1.03 -8.35
N PRO A 335 16.78 -1.36 -8.12
CA PRO A 335 15.79 -0.35 -7.79
C PRO A 335 16.23 0.41 -6.54
N ASP A 336 15.94 1.71 -6.49
CA ASP A 336 16.19 2.52 -5.29
C ASP A 336 15.17 2.16 -4.20
N ILE A 337 13.96 1.74 -4.60
CA ILE A 337 12.86 1.24 -3.76
C ILE A 337 12.31 -0.02 -4.43
N THR A 338 12.28 -1.14 -3.71
CA THR A 338 11.71 -2.38 -4.25
C THR A 338 10.20 -2.40 -4.06
N SER A 339 9.45 -2.83 -5.07
CA SER A 339 8.00 -2.87 -5.04
C SER A 339 7.39 -4.18 -5.52
N TRP A 340 6.23 -4.51 -4.96
CA TRP A 340 5.28 -5.54 -5.40
C TRP A 340 3.92 -5.29 -4.76
N HIS A 341 2.89 -6.02 -5.18
CA HIS A 341 1.52 -5.86 -4.71
C HIS A 341 1.12 -6.91 -3.67
N GLN A 342 0.18 -6.57 -2.78
CA GLN A 342 -0.44 -7.49 -1.81
C GLN A 342 -1.96 -7.55 -2.06
N LEU A 343 -2.33 -8.26 -3.15
CA LEU A 343 -3.71 -8.35 -3.65
C LEU A 343 -4.32 -9.75 -3.47
N LEU A 344 -3.53 -10.69 -2.96
CA LEU A 344 -3.88 -12.10 -2.80
C LEU A 344 -3.80 -12.52 -1.32
N ASN A 345 -4.21 -13.74 -1.02
CA ASN A 345 -4.14 -14.32 0.32
C ASN A 345 -2.74 -14.81 0.72
N GLU A 346 -1.69 -14.14 0.22
CA GLU A 346 -0.30 -14.51 0.45
C GLU A 346 0.13 -14.19 1.89
N ASN A 347 1.02 -15.01 2.44
CA ASN A 347 1.64 -14.72 3.74
C ASN A 347 2.66 -13.58 3.58
N PHE A 348 2.20 -12.35 3.78
CA PHE A 348 3.04 -11.16 3.64
C PHE A 348 4.28 -11.20 4.54
N THR A 349 4.16 -11.69 5.78
CA THR A 349 5.28 -11.78 6.72
C THR A 349 6.38 -12.71 6.18
N ALA A 350 5.99 -13.85 5.61
CA ALA A 350 6.93 -14.76 4.98
C ALA A 350 7.55 -14.15 3.71
N ASN A 351 6.75 -13.52 2.85
CA ASN A 351 7.22 -12.89 1.61
C ASN A 351 8.22 -11.75 1.89
N HIS A 352 7.92 -10.90 2.87
CA HIS A 352 8.85 -9.86 3.33
C HIS A 352 10.17 -10.47 3.81
N ASN A 353 10.12 -11.49 4.66
CA ASN A 353 11.32 -12.12 5.22
C ASN A 353 12.14 -12.84 4.14
N ASP A 354 11.48 -13.48 3.18
CA ASP A 354 12.11 -14.07 2.01
C ASP A 354 12.84 -12.99 1.18
N TYR A 355 12.19 -11.86 0.90
CA TYR A 355 12.83 -10.74 0.21
C TYR A 355 14.08 -10.23 0.94
N ARG A 356 14.00 -10.04 2.26
CA ARG A 356 15.18 -9.66 3.08
C ARG A 356 16.29 -10.71 3.04
N ALA A 357 15.94 -11.99 2.95
CA ALA A 357 16.91 -13.08 2.78
C ALA A 357 17.55 -13.07 1.38
N ILE A 358 16.80 -12.73 0.34
CA ILE A 358 17.32 -12.52 -1.03
C ILE A 358 18.32 -11.35 -1.03
N GLU A 359 17.98 -10.21 -0.42
CA GLU A 359 18.90 -9.07 -0.29
C GLU A 359 20.20 -9.50 0.39
N THR A 360 20.10 -10.22 1.51
CA THR A 360 21.26 -10.70 2.27
C THR A 360 22.11 -11.69 1.47
N SER A 361 21.49 -12.68 0.82
CA SER A 361 22.21 -13.72 0.05
C SER A 361 22.93 -13.15 -1.17
N LEU A 362 22.35 -12.11 -1.78
CA LEU A 362 22.95 -11.38 -2.88
C LEU A 362 23.86 -10.24 -2.41
N GLY A 363 24.08 -10.03 -1.10
CA GLY A 363 24.91 -8.94 -0.59
C GLY A 363 24.44 -7.54 -1.02
N ILE A 364 23.12 -7.35 -1.09
CA ILE A 364 22.45 -6.10 -1.42
C ILE A 364 22.09 -5.39 -0.12
N THR A 365 22.44 -4.11 0.00
CA THR A 365 21.96 -3.28 1.12
C THR A 365 20.45 -3.20 1.08
N ALA A 366 19.81 -3.41 2.23
CA ALA A 366 18.37 -3.38 2.39
C ALA A 366 17.75 -2.15 1.72
N ARG A 367 16.84 -2.40 0.78
CA ARG A 367 16.07 -1.39 0.06
C ARG A 367 14.81 -1.05 0.86
N PRO A 368 14.32 0.22 0.78
CA PRO A 368 12.96 0.53 1.14
C PRO A 368 11.99 -0.35 0.34
N ILE A 369 10.90 -0.76 0.97
CA ILE A 369 9.85 -1.58 0.35
C ILE A 369 8.63 -0.71 0.15
N SER A 370 8.08 -0.73 -1.07
CA SER A 370 6.79 -0.13 -1.38
C SER A 370 5.78 -1.20 -1.78
N ILE A 371 4.73 -1.38 -0.99
CA ILE A 371 3.57 -2.21 -1.36
C ILE A 371 2.57 -1.30 -2.07
N ASN A 372 2.85 -1.03 -3.34
CA ASN A 372 2.19 0.02 -4.11
C ASN A 372 0.76 -0.35 -4.55
N GLU A 373 0.28 -1.56 -4.30
CA GLU A 373 -1.16 -1.87 -4.30
C GLU A 373 -1.49 -2.91 -3.21
N TYR A 374 -2.52 -2.66 -2.41
CA TYR A 374 -3.10 -3.64 -1.49
C TYR A 374 -4.60 -3.42 -1.29
N SER A 375 -5.36 -4.49 -1.04
CA SER A 375 -6.78 -4.38 -0.66
C SER A 375 -7.31 -5.57 0.12
N GLY A 376 -6.62 -6.72 0.10
CA GLY A 376 -7.16 -8.00 0.57
C GLY A 376 -7.48 -8.94 -0.60
N ALA A 377 -7.75 -10.21 -0.28
CA ALA A 377 -7.85 -11.29 -1.26
C ALA A 377 -9.14 -11.29 -2.10
N ALA A 378 -10.18 -10.55 -1.69
CA ALA A 378 -11.42 -10.39 -2.46
C ALA A 378 -11.44 -9.10 -3.32
N TRP A 379 -10.27 -8.51 -3.59
CA TRP A 379 -10.09 -7.35 -4.48
C TRP A 379 -11.02 -6.17 -4.09
N LEU A 380 -11.91 -5.77 -5.00
CA LEU A 380 -12.87 -4.67 -4.82
C LEU A 380 -13.76 -4.82 -3.57
N GLU A 381 -14.10 -6.04 -3.18
CA GLU A 381 -14.96 -6.25 -2.02
C GLU A 381 -14.25 -6.03 -0.69
N ASP A 382 -12.91 -6.06 -0.68
CA ASP A 382 -12.08 -5.80 0.50
C ASP A 382 -11.44 -4.41 0.50
N GLU A 383 -11.35 -3.75 -0.67
CA GLU A 383 -10.75 -2.42 -0.79
C GLU A 383 -11.39 -1.41 0.18
N GLY A 384 -10.53 -0.76 0.98
CA GLY A 384 -10.97 0.20 2.01
C GLY A 384 -11.69 -0.40 3.24
N LYS A 385 -11.90 -1.72 3.31
CA LYS A 385 -12.62 -2.39 4.42
C LYS A 385 -11.75 -2.49 5.67
N PRO A 386 -12.06 -1.77 6.78
CA PRO A 386 -11.23 -1.76 7.99
C PRO A 386 -10.87 -3.13 8.53
N GLY A 387 -11.84 -4.05 8.60
CA GLY A 387 -11.60 -5.39 9.13
C GLY A 387 -10.63 -6.23 8.30
N VAL A 388 -10.45 -5.94 7.01
CA VAL A 388 -9.48 -6.66 6.15
C VAL A 388 -8.15 -5.93 6.06
N VAL A 389 -8.17 -4.59 6.03
CA VAL A 389 -6.93 -3.83 5.86
C VAL A 389 -6.17 -3.56 7.16
N ALA A 390 -6.83 -3.63 8.32
CA ALA A 390 -6.15 -3.48 9.61
C ALA A 390 -5.04 -4.53 9.82
N PRO A 391 -5.26 -5.83 9.54
CA PRO A 391 -4.18 -6.82 9.60
C PRO A 391 -3.04 -6.61 8.62
N LEU A 392 -3.30 -6.02 7.45
CA LEU A 392 -2.27 -5.69 6.46
C LEU A 392 -1.41 -4.52 6.96
N ILE A 393 -2.04 -3.41 7.37
CA ILE A 393 -1.36 -2.23 7.93
C ILE A 393 -0.52 -2.64 9.15
N ALA A 394 -1.06 -3.51 10.02
CA ALA A 394 -0.33 -4.02 11.18
C ALA A 394 0.99 -4.70 10.80
N LYS A 395 0.97 -5.52 9.75
CA LYS A 395 2.18 -6.20 9.24
C LYS A 395 3.14 -5.22 8.58
N PHE A 396 2.63 -4.25 7.81
CA PHE A 396 3.43 -3.21 7.17
C PHE A 396 4.20 -2.37 8.20
N GLU A 397 3.52 -1.93 9.26
CA GLU A 397 4.14 -1.17 10.36
C GLU A 397 5.15 -2.02 11.13
N ARG A 398 4.78 -3.25 11.50
CA ARG A 398 5.65 -4.19 12.22
C ARG A 398 6.95 -4.49 11.46
N LEU A 399 6.85 -4.62 10.14
CA LEU A 399 7.96 -4.98 9.26
C LEU A 399 8.64 -3.77 8.61
N LYS A 400 8.23 -2.55 8.97
CA LYS A 400 8.81 -1.29 8.50
C LYS A 400 8.79 -1.16 6.97
N VAL A 401 7.66 -1.50 6.36
CA VAL A 401 7.36 -1.14 4.97
C VAL A 401 7.40 0.39 4.86
N ASP A 402 8.07 0.91 3.82
CA ASP A 402 8.26 2.37 3.70
C ASP A 402 6.98 3.05 3.25
N THR A 403 6.34 2.52 2.21
CA THR A 403 5.04 2.98 1.71
C THR A 403 4.14 1.81 1.35
N ALA A 404 2.85 1.93 1.60
CA ALA A 404 1.83 1.04 1.06
C ALA A 404 0.59 1.83 0.64
N MET A 405 0.02 1.47 -0.51
CA MET A 405 -1.09 2.20 -1.11
C MET A 405 -2.24 1.25 -1.39
N GLN A 406 -3.46 1.62 -0.97
CA GLN A 406 -4.68 0.89 -1.36
C GLN A 406 -4.78 0.80 -2.88
N SER A 407 -5.31 -0.30 -3.38
CA SER A 407 -5.55 -0.53 -4.81
C SER A 407 -6.60 0.41 -5.39
N TYR A 408 -6.87 0.22 -6.68
CA TYR A 408 -7.92 0.92 -7.42
C TYR A 408 -8.74 -0.06 -8.28
N TRP A 409 -9.54 -0.90 -7.62
CA TRP A 409 -10.44 -1.83 -8.28
C TRP A 409 -11.77 -1.19 -8.70
N ASP A 410 -12.21 -0.11 -8.03
CA ASP A 410 -13.44 0.64 -8.40
C ASP A 410 -13.17 1.62 -9.56
N VAL A 411 -12.65 1.09 -10.68
CA VAL A 411 -12.16 1.88 -11.83
C VAL A 411 -13.18 2.95 -12.32
N PRO A 412 -14.49 2.70 -12.40
CA PRO A 412 -15.44 3.75 -12.80
C PRO A 412 -15.52 4.96 -11.84
N ASN A 413 -14.93 4.86 -10.65
CA ASN A 413 -15.07 5.82 -9.56
C ASN A 413 -13.69 6.23 -8.97
N PRO A 414 -12.83 6.95 -9.72
CA PRO A 414 -11.56 7.48 -9.21
C PRO A 414 -11.75 8.48 -8.07
N GLY A 415 -10.65 8.85 -7.39
CA GLY A 415 -10.71 9.94 -6.42
C GLY A 415 -11.42 9.58 -5.12
N ARG A 416 -11.55 8.28 -4.82
CA ARG A 416 -12.20 7.76 -3.60
C ARG A 416 -11.24 7.24 -2.55
N LEU A 417 -9.96 7.59 -2.68
CA LEU A 417 -8.90 7.28 -1.70
C LEU A 417 -8.72 5.77 -1.45
N GLY A 418 -8.89 4.91 -2.46
CA GLY A 418 -8.88 3.46 -2.26
C GLY A 418 -10.16 2.99 -1.58
N THR A 419 -11.30 3.45 -2.11
CA THR A 419 -12.63 3.10 -1.61
C THR A 419 -12.86 3.44 -0.13
N LEU A 420 -12.23 4.51 0.36
CA LEU A 420 -12.55 5.09 1.68
C LEU A 420 -13.75 6.03 1.61
N LEU A 421 -14.12 6.50 0.42
CA LEU A 421 -15.30 7.33 0.24
C LEU A 421 -16.45 6.52 -0.37
N ALA A 422 -17.66 6.71 0.18
CA ALA A 422 -18.88 6.11 -0.35
C ALA A 422 -19.24 6.64 -1.74
N ASN A 423 -18.90 7.92 -1.99
CA ASN A 423 -18.98 8.61 -3.27
C ASN A 423 -17.95 9.76 -3.30
N GLY A 424 -17.99 10.66 -4.28
CA GLY A 424 -16.99 11.73 -4.42
C GLY A 424 -16.92 12.74 -3.25
N THR A 425 -17.93 12.79 -2.38
CA THR A 425 -18.02 13.80 -1.30
C THR A 425 -18.30 13.21 0.09
N GLN A 426 -18.74 11.96 0.18
CA GLN A 426 -19.18 11.35 1.44
C GLN A 426 -18.27 10.19 1.86
N ARG A 427 -18.00 10.13 3.17
CA ARG A 427 -17.15 9.13 3.82
C ARG A 427 -17.87 7.79 3.97
N ASN A 428 -17.15 6.68 3.90
CA ASN A 428 -17.61 5.39 4.42
C ASN A 428 -16.85 5.01 5.71
N GLY A 429 -17.03 3.79 6.20
CA GLY A 429 -16.40 3.31 7.43
C GLY A 429 -14.87 3.24 7.36
N GLY A 430 -14.33 2.93 6.17
CA GLY A 430 -12.90 2.93 5.86
C GLY A 430 -12.24 4.27 6.15
N TRP A 431 -12.86 5.37 5.72
CA TRP A 431 -12.32 6.70 5.94
C TRP A 431 -12.05 7.01 7.42
N TRP A 432 -12.97 6.63 8.30
CA TRP A 432 -12.80 6.86 9.73
C TRP A 432 -11.65 6.05 10.33
N PHE A 433 -11.46 4.82 9.84
CA PHE A 433 -10.33 3.99 10.26
C PHE A 433 -8.99 4.59 9.83
N TYR A 434 -8.88 5.07 8.59
CA TYR A 434 -7.66 5.77 8.13
C TYR A 434 -7.48 7.14 8.76
N LYS A 435 -8.56 7.83 9.13
CA LYS A 435 -8.47 9.07 9.92
C LYS A 435 -7.86 8.79 11.29
N TRP A 436 -8.29 7.73 11.97
CA TRP A 436 -7.68 7.31 13.23
C TRP A 436 -6.20 6.95 13.08
N TYR A 437 -5.83 6.33 11.96
CA TYR A 437 -4.43 6.06 11.66
C TYR A 437 -3.64 7.36 11.44
N GLY A 438 -4.17 8.30 10.66
CA GLY A 438 -3.60 9.65 10.48
C GLY A 438 -3.44 10.43 11.80
N ASP A 439 -4.32 10.17 12.78
CA ASP A 439 -4.24 10.76 14.13
C ASP A 439 -3.15 10.15 15.01
N MET A 440 -2.55 9.02 14.62
CA MET A 440 -1.41 8.46 15.35
C MET A 440 -0.21 9.41 15.27
N SER A 441 0.51 9.54 16.39
CA SER A 441 1.70 10.37 16.56
C SER A 441 2.66 9.75 17.58
N GLY A 442 3.85 10.32 17.77
CA GLY A 442 4.88 9.69 18.60
C GLY A 442 5.51 8.49 17.91
N ASN A 443 5.53 7.33 18.59
CA ASN A 443 6.17 6.12 18.10
C ASN A 443 5.19 4.96 17.95
N MET A 444 5.33 4.20 16.87
CA MET A 444 4.76 2.87 16.73
C MET A 444 5.39 1.92 17.76
N VAL A 445 4.56 1.05 18.35
CA VAL A 445 4.98 0.06 19.35
C VAL A 445 4.51 -1.35 18.98
N SER A 446 5.13 -2.34 19.59
CA SER A 446 4.94 -3.74 19.21
C SER A 446 3.56 -4.24 19.60
N VAL A 447 2.89 -4.89 18.64
CA VAL A 447 1.64 -5.62 18.82
C VAL A 447 1.83 -7.07 18.39
N THR A 448 1.51 -8.00 19.29
CA THR A 448 1.51 -9.44 19.07
C THR A 448 0.08 -9.93 18.85
N PRO A 449 -0.29 -10.29 17.61
CA PRO A 449 -1.60 -10.88 17.29
C PRO A 449 -1.66 -12.38 17.61
N PRO A 450 -2.84 -13.00 17.57
CA PRO A 450 -3.00 -14.46 17.66
C PRO A 450 -2.25 -15.22 16.55
N ASN A 451 -2.18 -14.66 15.34
CA ASN A 451 -1.47 -15.25 14.21
C ASN A 451 -0.84 -14.17 13.33
N VAL A 452 0.49 -14.06 13.37
CA VAL A 452 1.26 -13.05 12.60
C VAL A 452 1.42 -13.39 11.12
N ASN A 453 1.13 -14.63 10.73
CA ASN A 453 1.34 -15.13 9.36
C ASN A 453 0.06 -15.09 8.51
N ASP A 454 -1.10 -15.05 9.15
CA ASP A 454 -2.39 -14.98 8.47
C ASP A 454 -2.77 -13.50 8.26
N ILE A 455 -3.07 -13.15 7.01
CA ILE A 455 -3.46 -11.78 6.64
C ILE A 455 -4.92 -11.47 6.96
N LEU A 456 -5.75 -12.50 7.20
CA LEU A 456 -7.17 -12.33 7.54
C LEU A 456 -7.39 -12.34 9.05
N ALA A 457 -6.54 -13.05 9.80
CA ALA A 457 -6.67 -13.14 11.25
C ALA A 457 -6.60 -11.76 11.93
N LEU A 458 -7.26 -11.66 13.09
CA LEU A 458 -7.16 -10.52 13.99
C LEU A 458 -5.71 -10.05 14.14
N ASP A 459 -5.46 -8.78 13.81
CA ASP A 459 -4.18 -8.13 14.01
C ASP A 459 -4.40 -6.62 14.16
N GLY A 460 -3.38 -5.91 14.62
CA GLY A 460 -3.47 -4.49 14.92
C GLY A 460 -2.12 -3.84 15.09
N PHE A 461 -2.14 -2.52 15.13
CA PHE A 461 -0.98 -1.67 15.30
C PHE A 461 -1.26 -0.62 16.35
N ALA A 462 -0.22 -0.17 17.03
CA ALA A 462 -0.35 0.72 18.16
C ALA A 462 0.73 1.80 18.15
N ASN A 463 0.42 2.92 18.78
CA ASN A 463 1.35 4.00 19.01
C ASN A 463 1.34 4.46 20.46
N VAL A 464 2.43 5.11 20.87
CA VAL A 464 2.53 5.85 22.12
C VAL A 464 3.19 7.20 21.87
N ASP A 465 2.61 8.25 22.46
CA ASP A 465 3.11 9.61 22.35
C ASP A 465 3.29 10.21 23.75
N ALA A 466 4.54 10.47 24.12
CA ALA A 466 4.91 11.02 25.41
C ALA A 466 4.60 12.52 25.55
N ASN A 467 4.53 13.27 24.43
CA ASN A 467 4.24 14.70 24.45
C ASN A 467 2.75 14.93 24.69
N LYS A 468 1.91 14.20 23.94
CA LYS A 468 0.44 14.24 24.07
C LYS A 468 -0.09 13.38 25.23
N LYS A 469 0.79 12.56 25.82
CA LYS A 469 0.48 11.60 26.89
C LYS A 469 -0.70 10.69 26.51
N TYR A 470 -0.59 10.03 25.37
CA TYR A 470 -1.62 9.09 24.92
C TYR A 470 -1.02 7.85 24.26
N ALA A 471 -1.83 6.80 24.18
CA ALA A 471 -1.59 5.65 23.35
C ALA A 471 -2.86 5.30 22.57
N SER A 472 -2.69 4.72 21.38
CA SER A 472 -3.81 4.19 20.61
C SER A 472 -3.48 2.84 20.00
N VAL A 473 -4.50 2.00 19.87
CA VAL A 473 -4.43 0.68 19.23
C VAL A 473 -5.52 0.61 18.19
N LEU A 474 -5.17 0.44 16.92
CA LEU A 474 -6.10 0.21 15.83
C LEU A 474 -6.04 -1.26 15.44
N PHE A 475 -7.19 -1.91 15.25
CA PHE A 475 -7.25 -3.33 14.95
C PHE A 475 -8.53 -3.72 14.20
N GLY A 476 -8.46 -4.90 13.60
CA GLY A 476 -9.53 -5.55 12.85
C GLY A 476 -9.08 -6.96 12.45
N GLY A 477 -9.90 -7.67 11.69
CA GLY A 477 -9.62 -9.03 11.24
C GLY A 477 -10.65 -10.05 11.71
N VAL A 478 -10.48 -11.28 11.26
CA VAL A 478 -11.35 -12.40 11.61
C VAL A 478 -11.20 -12.74 13.09
N THR A 479 -12.33 -12.73 13.80
CA THR A 479 -12.46 -13.11 15.21
C THR A 479 -13.68 -14.00 15.42
N ASP A 480 -13.82 -14.56 16.61
CA ASP A 480 -15.05 -15.21 17.10
C ASP A 480 -16.07 -14.19 17.68
N GLY A 481 -15.84 -12.90 17.48
CA GLY A 481 -16.61 -11.81 18.05
C GLY A 481 -16.17 -11.39 19.46
N SER A 482 -15.14 -12.01 20.04
CA SER A 482 -14.57 -11.66 21.35
C SER A 482 -13.05 -11.45 21.29
N VAL A 483 -12.59 -10.30 21.80
CA VAL A 483 -11.17 -9.94 21.83
C VAL A 483 -10.78 -9.41 23.20
N ASN A 484 -9.65 -9.88 23.72
CA ASN A 484 -8.97 -9.25 24.85
C ASN A 484 -7.78 -8.46 24.33
N ALA A 485 -7.85 -7.13 24.43
CA ALA A 485 -6.69 -6.28 24.24
C ALA A 485 -5.90 -6.20 25.54
N VAL A 486 -4.68 -6.73 25.53
CA VAL A 486 -3.78 -6.76 26.68
C VAL A 486 -2.73 -5.67 26.50
N ILE A 487 -2.79 -4.60 27.29
CA ILE A 487 -1.87 -3.47 27.20
C ILE A 487 -0.86 -3.56 28.32
N LYS A 488 0.44 -3.61 28.00
CA LYS A 488 1.54 -3.81 28.94
C LYS A 488 2.56 -2.68 28.87
N ASN A 489 3.37 -2.62 29.92
CA ASN A 489 4.58 -1.80 29.99
C ASN A 489 4.31 -0.31 29.82
N PHE A 490 3.41 0.22 30.65
CA PHE A 490 3.00 1.62 30.61
C PHE A 490 4.17 2.58 30.88
N PRO A 491 4.36 3.61 30.03
CA PRO A 491 5.22 4.73 30.34
C PRO A 491 4.78 5.46 31.61
N SER A 492 5.74 6.07 32.31
CA SER A 492 5.51 6.70 33.62
C SER A 492 4.46 7.81 33.63
N PHE A 493 4.21 8.48 32.49
CA PHE A 493 3.19 9.53 32.40
C PHE A 493 1.75 9.02 32.53
N PHE A 494 1.51 7.71 32.37
CA PHE A 494 0.24 7.07 32.69
C PHE A 494 0.10 6.70 34.18
N GLY A 495 1.19 6.80 34.95
CA GLY A 495 1.27 6.37 36.34
C GLY A 495 1.99 5.03 36.52
N THR A 496 1.76 4.38 37.66
CA THR A 496 2.39 3.12 38.06
C THR A 496 1.32 2.08 38.42
N ASN A 497 1.71 0.91 38.92
CA ASN A 497 0.75 -0.03 39.51
C ASN A 497 -0.14 0.65 40.56
N GLY A 498 -1.44 0.41 40.47
CA GLY A 498 -2.47 1.06 41.29
C GLY A 498 -3.01 2.37 40.69
N SER A 499 -2.30 3.00 39.75
CA SER A 499 -2.84 4.15 39.00
C SER A 499 -3.96 3.72 38.06
N LYS A 500 -4.85 4.67 37.74
CA LYS A 500 -5.90 4.47 36.73
C LYS A 500 -5.50 5.10 35.41
N VAL A 501 -5.97 4.50 34.33
CA VAL A 501 -5.98 5.08 32.98
C VAL A 501 -7.41 5.13 32.47
N HIS A 502 -7.71 6.11 31.64
CA HIS A 502 -8.98 6.23 30.97
C HIS A 502 -8.90 5.58 29.58
N VAL A 503 -9.85 4.69 29.28
CA VAL A 503 -9.91 3.92 28.04
C VAL A 503 -11.24 4.17 27.34
N ARG A 504 -11.18 4.49 26.05
CA ARG A 504 -12.33 4.47 25.15
C ARG A 504 -12.07 3.52 23.98
N VAL A 505 -13.04 2.68 23.67
CA VAL A 505 -13.04 1.86 22.45
C VAL A 505 -14.10 2.40 21.50
N ASP A 506 -13.65 2.90 20.36
CA ASP A 506 -14.50 3.34 19.25
C ASP A 506 -14.50 2.27 18.15
N TRP A 507 -15.58 2.20 17.37
CA TRP A 507 -15.68 1.35 16.18
C TRP A 507 -16.34 2.06 15.00
N THR A 508 -15.98 1.63 13.80
CA THR A 508 -16.52 2.11 12.53
C THR A 508 -17.06 0.93 11.71
N PRO A 509 -18.35 0.96 11.32
CA PRO A 509 -18.96 -0.13 10.58
C PRO A 509 -18.49 -0.17 9.13
N PHE A 510 -18.34 -1.37 8.56
CA PHE A 510 -18.25 -1.54 7.11
C PHE A 510 -19.33 -2.49 6.60
N VAL A 511 -20.40 -1.91 6.05
CA VAL A 511 -21.52 -2.65 5.45
C VAL A 511 -21.23 -2.96 3.99
N HIS A 512 -20.89 -1.93 3.22
CA HIS A 512 -20.50 -1.99 1.81
C HIS A 512 -19.74 -0.70 1.46
N ARG A 513 -18.91 -0.73 0.43
CA ARG A 513 -18.07 0.43 0.03
C ARG A 513 -18.84 1.73 -0.20
N SER A 514 -20.03 1.66 -0.80
CA SER A 514 -20.87 2.83 -1.08
C SER A 514 -21.79 3.23 0.09
N ALA A 515 -21.67 2.59 1.26
CA ALA A 515 -22.47 2.95 2.42
C ALA A 515 -21.87 4.17 3.14
N VAL A 516 -22.64 5.24 3.25
CA VAL A 516 -22.22 6.46 3.95
C VAL A 516 -22.14 6.20 5.45
N VAL A 517 -21.01 6.58 6.05
CA VAL A 517 -20.81 6.55 7.50
C VAL A 517 -20.42 7.95 7.97
N ASN A 518 -21.34 8.62 8.65
CA ASN A 518 -21.16 10.01 9.09
C ASN A 518 -20.48 10.15 10.46
N THR A 519 -20.45 9.08 11.26
CA THR A 519 -19.86 9.08 12.60
C THR A 519 -19.44 7.66 13.00
N THR A 520 -18.43 7.58 13.84
CA THR A 520 -18.02 6.37 14.56
C THR A 520 -18.82 6.23 15.85
N LYS A 521 -18.85 5.03 16.43
CA LYS A 521 -19.62 4.72 17.65
C LYS A 521 -18.70 4.27 18.77
N THR A 522 -19.02 4.64 20.00
CA THR A 522 -18.33 4.13 21.19
C THR A 522 -18.86 2.73 21.51
N LEU A 523 -17.97 1.73 21.56
CA LEU A 523 -18.30 0.37 22.00
C LEU A 523 -18.31 0.30 23.53
N LEU A 524 -17.27 0.84 24.17
CA LEU A 524 -17.17 0.96 25.63
C LEU A 524 -16.24 2.11 26.00
N GLU A 525 -16.41 2.63 27.22
CA GLU A 525 -15.58 3.70 27.78
C GLU A 525 -15.55 3.55 29.31
N GLY A 526 -14.38 3.71 29.92
CA GLY A 526 -14.23 3.56 31.36
C GLY A 526 -12.78 3.60 31.84
N ASP A 527 -12.62 3.59 33.17
CA ASP A 527 -11.31 3.64 33.81
C ASP A 527 -10.82 2.24 34.19
N TYR A 528 -9.54 1.98 33.93
CA TYR A 528 -8.88 0.71 34.24
C TYR A 528 -7.72 0.94 35.19
N THR A 529 -7.61 0.11 36.24
CA THR A 529 -6.49 0.14 37.17
C THR A 529 -5.32 -0.65 36.61
N ILE A 530 -4.15 -0.02 36.51
CA ILE A 530 -2.91 -0.69 36.12
C ILE A 530 -2.51 -1.68 37.22
N SER A 531 -2.35 -2.95 36.87
CA SER A 531 -1.88 -4.00 37.76
C SER A 531 -0.82 -4.84 37.06
N ASN A 532 0.31 -5.11 37.73
CA ASN A 532 1.47 -5.78 37.11
C ASN A 532 1.92 -5.12 35.79
N ASN A 533 1.88 -3.79 35.75
CA ASN A 533 2.18 -2.93 34.62
C ASN A 533 1.33 -3.26 33.37
N GLN A 534 0.09 -3.67 33.60
CA GLN A 534 -0.81 -4.15 32.57
C GLN A 534 -2.27 -3.76 32.86
N ILE A 535 -3.05 -3.63 31.80
CA ILE A 535 -4.52 -3.74 31.83
C ILE A 535 -4.97 -4.76 30.77
N THR A 536 -6.17 -5.31 30.96
CA THR A 536 -6.86 -6.11 29.94
C THR A 536 -8.22 -5.48 29.65
N ILE A 537 -8.51 -5.24 28.38
CA ILE A 537 -9.75 -4.64 27.90
C ILE A 537 -10.52 -5.75 27.16
N PRO A 538 -11.50 -6.39 27.82
CA PRO A 538 -12.34 -7.39 27.18
C PRO A 538 -13.39 -6.70 26.30
N MET A 539 -13.57 -7.20 25.09
CA MET A 539 -14.53 -6.68 24.12
C MET A 539 -15.31 -7.83 23.49
N THR A 540 -16.61 -7.65 23.32
CA THR A 540 -17.52 -8.63 22.70
C THR A 540 -18.41 -7.93 21.67
N GLY A 541 -19.01 -8.70 20.76
CA GLY A 541 -19.84 -8.16 19.69
C GLY A 541 -19.03 -7.53 18.56
N LEU A 542 -17.81 -8.04 18.33
CA LEU A 542 -16.95 -7.60 17.24
C LEU A 542 -17.34 -8.29 15.93
N TYR A 543 -17.22 -7.58 14.82
CA TYR A 543 -17.51 -8.06 13.47
C TYR A 543 -16.26 -7.99 12.60
N ASN A 544 -16.10 -8.98 11.73
CA ASN A 544 -14.90 -9.16 10.91
C ASN A 544 -14.69 -8.08 9.84
N ASN A 545 -15.72 -7.29 9.53
CA ASN A 545 -15.63 -6.21 8.53
C ASN A 545 -15.28 -4.85 9.15
N ASP A 546 -15.48 -4.70 10.45
CA ASP A 546 -15.44 -3.42 11.13
C ASP A 546 -14.02 -3.08 11.60
N GLY A 547 -13.80 -1.79 11.85
CA GLY A 547 -12.54 -1.27 12.37
C GLY A 547 -12.71 -0.79 13.79
N TYR A 548 -11.71 -1.03 14.63
CA TYR A 548 -11.74 -0.67 16.04
C TYR A 548 -10.55 0.18 16.43
N ARG A 549 -10.76 1.10 17.36
CA ARG A 549 -9.71 1.91 17.98
C ARG A 549 -9.86 1.91 19.50
N ILE A 550 -8.79 1.55 20.19
CA ILE A 550 -8.62 1.82 21.62
C ILE A 550 -7.84 3.13 21.75
N SER A 551 -8.35 4.06 22.58
CA SER A 551 -7.65 5.28 22.99
C SER A 551 -7.40 5.21 24.48
N ILE A 552 -6.16 5.47 24.91
CA ILE A 552 -5.74 5.38 26.30
C ILE A 552 -5.07 6.70 26.70
N THR A 553 -5.54 7.29 27.80
CA THR A 553 -5.01 8.53 28.38
C THR A 553 -4.81 8.37 29.90
N PRO A 554 -3.93 9.16 30.53
CA PRO A 554 -3.89 9.30 31.98
C PRO A 554 -5.27 9.64 32.56
N TYR A 555 -5.59 9.06 33.72
CA TYR A 555 -6.84 9.38 34.42
C TYR A 555 -6.93 10.88 34.75
N GLY A 556 -8.08 11.49 34.45
CA GLY A 556 -8.33 12.92 34.67
C GLY A 556 -7.73 13.86 33.62
N GLN A 557 -7.03 13.34 32.60
CA GLN A 557 -6.63 14.16 31.45
C GLN A 557 -7.87 14.67 30.70
N ALA A 558 -7.88 15.95 30.35
CA ALA A 558 -8.95 16.55 29.56
C ALA A 558 -9.00 15.91 28.16
N THR A 559 -10.18 15.44 27.76
CA THR A 559 -10.42 14.80 26.44
C THR A 559 -11.21 15.70 25.48
N ASN A 560 -11.44 16.95 25.88
CA ASN A 560 -12.25 17.93 25.16
C ASN A 560 -11.43 19.09 24.55
N VAL A 561 -10.10 19.00 24.58
CA VAL A 561 -9.16 19.94 23.95
C VAL A 561 -8.66 19.33 22.64
N TYR A 562 -8.70 20.11 21.57
CA TYR A 562 -8.30 19.71 20.23
C TYR A 562 -7.28 20.72 19.71
N GLU A 563 -6.04 20.28 19.51
CA GLU A 563 -4.94 21.10 19.02
C GLU A 563 -5.12 21.43 17.53
N ALA A 564 -4.80 22.65 17.12
CA ALA A 564 -4.97 23.11 15.75
C ALA A 564 -3.97 22.47 14.79
N GLU A 565 -2.75 22.19 15.25
CA GLU A 565 -1.75 21.42 14.49
C GLU A 565 -2.18 19.98 14.23
N ASP A 566 -3.17 19.48 14.97
CA ASP A 566 -3.73 18.15 14.75
C ASP A 566 -4.92 18.12 13.78
N ALA A 567 -5.49 19.28 13.48
CA ALA A 567 -6.60 19.45 12.56
C ALA A 567 -6.17 19.28 11.09
N ALA A 568 -7.13 19.23 10.17
CA ALA A 568 -6.81 19.29 8.75
C ALA A 568 -6.61 20.75 8.33
N VAL A 569 -5.39 21.06 7.89
CA VAL A 569 -4.96 22.43 7.58
C VAL A 569 -4.84 22.60 6.07
N ASN A 570 -5.63 23.50 5.50
CA ASN A 570 -5.56 23.82 4.07
C ASN A 570 -4.96 25.21 3.88
N ARG A 571 -3.87 25.29 3.12
CA ARG A 571 -3.17 26.54 2.76
C ARG A 571 -2.91 27.46 3.97
N ALA A 572 -2.35 26.87 5.02
CA ALA A 572 -1.87 27.56 6.21
C ALA A 572 -0.66 26.76 6.75
N ASN A 573 0.09 27.34 7.68
CA ASN A 573 1.37 26.79 8.12
C ASN A 573 1.31 26.35 9.59
N ILE A 574 1.90 25.20 9.91
CA ILE A 574 2.06 24.77 11.30
C ILE A 574 3.39 25.35 11.82
N ALA A 575 3.31 26.33 12.71
CA ALA A 575 4.45 26.99 13.32
C ALA A 575 4.73 26.42 14.73
N SER A 576 5.97 26.52 15.18
CA SER A 576 6.36 26.14 16.55
C SER A 576 6.35 27.37 17.47
N GLY A 577 5.87 27.21 18.70
CA GLY A 577 5.82 28.30 19.68
C GLY A 577 5.75 27.79 21.11
N GLY A 578 6.65 28.27 21.98
CA GLY A 578 6.71 27.82 23.38
C GLY A 578 5.49 28.20 24.24
N ALA A 579 4.66 29.13 23.77
CA ALA A 579 3.41 29.52 24.42
C ALA A 579 2.18 28.71 23.92
N ALA A 580 2.36 27.86 22.91
CA ALA A 580 1.30 27.04 22.34
C ALA A 580 1.04 25.78 23.20
N SER A 581 -0.22 25.33 23.32
CA SER A 581 -0.60 24.22 24.23
C SER A 581 0.05 22.88 23.87
N GLY A 582 0.24 22.61 22.57
CA GLY A 582 0.99 21.47 22.04
C GLY A 582 2.41 21.82 21.56
N GLY A 583 2.88 23.04 21.82
CA GLY A 583 4.15 23.57 21.31
C GLY A 583 4.11 23.98 19.83
N LYS A 584 2.97 23.82 19.16
CA LYS A 584 2.71 24.26 17.79
C LYS A 584 1.34 24.90 17.68
N TYR A 585 1.13 25.64 16.59
CA TYR A 585 -0.13 26.30 16.28
C TYR A 585 -0.24 26.50 14.76
N VAL A 586 -1.44 26.75 14.24
CA VAL A 586 -1.68 27.03 12.82
C VAL A 586 -1.63 28.53 12.57
N ALA A 587 -0.59 28.93 11.86
CA ALA A 587 -0.29 30.28 11.41
C ALA A 587 -0.73 30.51 9.95
N GLN A 588 -0.75 31.78 9.54
CA GLN A 588 -0.92 32.19 8.13
C GLN A 588 -2.18 31.61 7.47
N VAL A 589 -3.30 31.64 8.20
CA VAL A 589 -4.64 31.37 7.66
C VAL A 589 -5.07 32.61 6.86
N ASP A 590 -4.37 32.87 5.76
CA ASP A 590 -4.34 34.20 5.11
C ASP A 590 -5.01 34.23 3.74
N HIS A 591 -5.10 33.08 3.06
CA HIS A 591 -5.71 32.98 1.74
C HIS A 591 -7.23 32.83 1.85
N SER A 592 -7.95 33.25 0.82
CA SER A 592 -9.42 33.18 0.79
C SER A 592 -9.99 31.77 0.95
N ASP A 593 -9.19 30.75 0.63
CA ASP A 593 -9.48 29.33 0.78
C ASP A 593 -8.71 28.65 1.93
N SER A 594 -8.00 29.42 2.78
CA SER A 594 -7.36 28.88 3.98
C SER A 594 -8.40 28.45 5.02
N TYR A 595 -8.22 27.26 5.60
CA TYR A 595 -9.07 26.79 6.70
C TYR A 595 -8.37 25.76 7.59
N VAL A 596 -8.94 25.59 8.79
CA VAL A 596 -8.60 24.55 9.75
C VAL A 596 -9.87 23.77 10.13
N ASP A 597 -9.88 22.46 9.85
CA ASP A 597 -10.99 21.55 10.17
C ASP A 597 -10.65 20.68 11.38
N PHE A 598 -11.28 20.99 12.51
CA PHE A 598 -11.19 20.21 13.75
C PHE A 598 -12.16 19.04 13.71
N TYR A 599 -11.68 17.86 14.11
CA TYR A 599 -12.48 16.64 14.25
C TYR A 599 -12.80 16.40 15.72
N VAL A 600 -14.06 16.59 16.09
CA VAL A 600 -14.51 16.63 17.49
C VAL A 600 -15.52 15.52 17.75
N LYS A 601 -15.33 14.75 18.82
CA LYS A 601 -16.32 13.77 19.28
C LYS A 601 -17.02 14.26 20.53
N VAL A 602 -18.36 14.24 20.54
CA VAL A 602 -19.17 14.60 21.71
C VAL A 602 -20.20 13.51 22.04
N ALA A 603 -20.50 13.33 23.33
CA ALA A 603 -21.40 12.26 23.78
C ALA A 603 -22.89 12.57 23.53
N THR A 604 -23.28 13.85 23.55
CA THR A 604 -24.69 14.26 23.46
C THR A 604 -24.89 15.37 22.45
N SER A 605 -26.03 15.35 21.73
CA SER A 605 -26.42 16.44 20.85
C SER A 605 -26.90 17.63 21.68
N LYS A 606 -26.18 18.75 21.65
CA LYS A 606 -26.56 19.99 22.34
C LYS A 606 -25.78 21.20 21.79
N SER A 607 -26.12 22.38 22.27
CA SER A 607 -25.26 23.56 22.15
C SER A 607 -24.11 23.45 23.15
N TYR A 608 -22.88 23.61 22.66
CA TYR A 608 -21.65 23.65 23.45
C TYR A 608 -21.06 25.05 23.42
N THR A 609 -20.37 25.41 24.50
CA THR A 609 -19.50 26.59 24.48
C THR A 609 -18.13 26.15 23.97
N MET A 610 -17.76 26.59 22.78
CA MET A 610 -16.43 26.37 22.22
C MET A 610 -15.52 27.55 22.57
N SER A 611 -14.47 27.28 23.33
CA SER A 611 -13.37 28.22 23.55
C SER A 611 -12.35 28.05 22.43
N ILE A 612 -11.98 29.15 21.76
CA ILE A 612 -10.95 29.17 20.72
C ILE A 612 -9.74 29.90 21.30
N ARG A 613 -8.60 29.23 21.38
CA ARG A 613 -7.31 29.82 21.75
C ARG A 613 -6.62 30.30 20.46
N TYR A 614 -6.35 31.60 20.37
CA TYR A 614 -5.94 32.24 19.12
C TYR A 614 -4.89 33.33 19.35
N ALA A 615 -4.12 33.66 18.33
CA ALA A 615 -3.27 34.85 18.29
C ALA A 615 -3.74 35.81 17.18
N ASN A 616 -3.76 37.10 17.49
CA ASN A 616 -4.04 38.17 16.54
C ASN A 616 -3.04 39.31 16.79
N GLY A 617 -1.94 39.33 16.05
CA GLY A 617 -0.89 40.34 16.17
C GLY A 617 -1.11 41.60 15.34
N THR A 618 -2.30 41.80 14.76
CA THR A 618 -2.55 42.92 13.81
C THR A 618 -2.78 44.28 14.49
N GLY A 619 -3.04 44.31 15.81
CA GLY A 619 -3.38 45.54 16.54
C GLY A 619 -4.82 46.03 16.35
N ALA A 620 -5.65 45.31 15.61
CA ALA A 620 -7.09 45.55 15.45
C ALA A 620 -7.86 44.22 15.48
N ASN A 621 -9.19 44.26 15.39
CA ASN A 621 -10.00 43.04 15.30
C ASN A 621 -9.71 42.28 14.00
N ALA A 622 -9.64 40.95 14.10
CA ALA A 622 -9.58 40.02 12.97
C ALA A 622 -10.78 39.07 12.97
N THR A 623 -11.05 38.37 11.87
CA THR A 623 -12.19 37.45 11.76
C THR A 623 -11.85 36.13 11.08
N HIS A 624 -12.53 35.07 11.52
CA HIS A 624 -12.70 33.81 10.78
C HIS A 624 -14.18 33.55 10.50
N ASN A 625 -14.44 32.84 9.40
CA ASN A 625 -15.75 32.24 9.14
C ASN A 625 -15.80 30.87 9.83
N LEU A 626 -16.83 30.63 10.64
CA LEU A 626 -17.07 29.40 11.38
C LEU A 626 -18.26 28.65 10.78
N ALA A 627 -18.05 27.38 10.44
CA ALA A 627 -19.12 26.43 10.12
C ALA A 627 -18.85 25.12 10.84
N TYR A 628 -19.90 24.35 11.13
CA TYR A 628 -19.79 23.02 11.70
C TYR A 628 -20.71 22.05 10.96
N ASN A 629 -20.22 20.85 10.68
CA ASN A 629 -20.90 19.79 9.92
C ASN A 629 -21.47 20.26 8.56
N GLY A 630 -20.76 21.17 7.88
CA GLY A 630 -21.20 21.73 6.58
C GLY A 630 -22.39 22.69 6.69
N GLY A 631 -22.74 23.14 7.90
CA GLY A 631 -23.80 24.12 8.14
C GLY A 631 -23.46 25.53 7.65
N ALA A 632 -24.40 26.45 7.90
CA ALA A 632 -24.25 27.86 7.53
C ALA A 632 -23.06 28.53 8.23
N TRP A 633 -22.44 29.48 7.53
CA TRP A 633 -21.35 30.28 8.06
C TRP A 633 -21.82 31.28 9.11
N SER A 634 -21.00 31.44 10.14
CA SER A 634 -21.07 32.53 11.12
C SER A 634 -19.70 33.22 11.21
N THR A 635 -19.62 34.42 11.77
CA THR A 635 -18.35 35.13 11.93
C THR A 635 -17.87 35.03 13.37
N VAL A 636 -16.62 34.61 13.55
CA VAL A 636 -15.88 34.74 14.81
C VAL A 636 -15.02 35.99 14.72
N THR A 637 -15.09 36.85 15.74
CA THR A 637 -14.25 38.04 15.85
C THR A 637 -13.22 37.86 16.95
N TYR A 638 -11.98 38.20 16.62
CA TYR A 638 -10.80 38.05 17.45
C TYR A 638 -10.23 39.44 17.78
N PRO A 639 -10.37 39.92 19.03
CA PRO A 639 -9.64 41.09 19.50
C PRO A 639 -8.12 40.98 19.30
N SER A 640 -7.41 42.11 19.32
CA SER A 640 -5.95 42.10 19.25
C SER A 640 -5.34 41.43 20.49
N THR A 641 -4.38 40.55 20.27
CA THR A 641 -3.54 39.96 21.33
C THR A 641 -2.23 40.73 21.48
N ALA A 642 -1.37 40.33 22.42
CA ALA A 642 -0.08 40.98 22.66
C ALA A 642 0.93 40.82 21.49
N GLY A 643 0.67 39.91 20.54
CA GLY A 643 1.49 39.68 19.37
C GLY A 643 1.21 38.31 18.74
N TRP A 644 1.89 38.00 17.63
CA TRP A 644 1.84 36.66 17.03
C TRP A 644 2.46 35.61 17.96
N GLY A 645 1.87 34.42 17.99
CA GLY A 645 2.23 33.38 18.96
C GLY A 645 1.97 33.72 20.43
N GLN A 646 1.22 34.80 20.73
CA GLN A 646 0.77 35.16 22.08
C GLN A 646 -0.74 35.01 22.15
N PHE A 647 -1.21 34.00 22.89
CA PHE A 647 -2.58 33.53 22.74
C PHE A 647 -3.56 34.14 23.75
N GLY A 648 -4.72 34.57 23.24
CA GLY A 648 -5.91 34.86 24.02
C GLY A 648 -7.02 33.83 23.76
N THR A 649 -8.18 34.02 24.37
CA THR A 649 -9.34 33.13 24.19
C THR A 649 -10.59 33.93 23.83
N VAL A 650 -11.36 33.42 22.88
CA VAL A 650 -12.76 33.85 22.66
C VAL A 650 -13.69 32.66 22.79
N ASN A 651 -14.92 32.90 23.22
CA ASN A 651 -15.95 31.87 23.35
C ASN A 651 -17.04 32.08 22.30
N VAL A 652 -17.47 30.99 21.67
CA VAL A 652 -18.57 30.96 20.72
C VAL A 652 -19.49 29.77 21.00
N SER A 653 -20.74 29.86 20.57
CA SER A 653 -21.70 28.76 20.69
C SER A 653 -21.68 27.91 19.43
N VAL A 654 -21.59 26.59 19.56
CA VAL A 654 -21.67 25.64 18.44
C VAL A 654 -22.70 24.55 18.74
N ASN A 655 -23.51 24.19 17.76
CA ASN A 655 -24.48 23.12 17.89
C ASN A 655 -23.89 21.82 17.31
N LEU A 656 -23.57 20.87 18.18
CA LEU A 656 -22.93 19.62 17.79
C LEU A 656 -23.90 18.44 17.97
N THR A 657 -23.78 17.46 17.09
CA THR A 657 -24.52 16.19 17.18
C THR A 657 -23.72 15.17 17.96
N ALA A 658 -24.38 14.28 18.70
CA ALA A 658 -23.71 13.15 19.34
C ALA A 658 -22.90 12.35 18.30
N GLY A 659 -21.66 11.99 18.65
CA GLY A 659 -20.69 11.37 17.75
C GLY A 659 -19.65 12.35 17.24
N ASP A 660 -19.08 12.04 16.07
CA ASP A 660 -18.04 12.82 15.40
C ASP A 660 -18.65 14.03 14.67
N ASN A 661 -17.98 15.16 14.77
CA ASN A 661 -18.34 16.44 14.19
C ASN A 661 -17.11 17.07 13.54
N ILE A 662 -17.33 17.94 12.57
CA ILE A 662 -16.28 18.74 11.93
C ILE A 662 -16.58 20.19 12.18
N ILE A 663 -15.62 20.91 12.76
CA ILE A 663 -15.70 22.36 12.98
C ILE A 663 -14.64 23.03 12.11
N ARG A 664 -15.08 23.87 11.19
CA ARG A 664 -14.23 24.61 10.26
C ARG A 664 -14.08 26.06 10.73
N LEU A 665 -12.84 26.50 10.88
CA LEU A 665 -12.47 27.92 10.95
C LEU A 665 -11.72 28.30 9.67
N ALA A 666 -12.36 29.09 8.82
CA ALA A 666 -11.82 29.56 7.54
C ALA A 666 -11.47 31.04 7.58
N LYS A 667 -10.58 31.50 6.68
CA LYS A 667 -10.24 32.92 6.53
C LYS A 667 -11.49 33.79 6.48
N GLY A 668 -11.59 34.76 7.39
CA GLY A 668 -12.67 35.75 7.43
C GLY A 668 -12.37 37.00 6.59
N SER A 669 -13.29 37.96 6.60
CA SER A 669 -13.19 39.18 5.80
C SER A 669 -12.24 40.25 6.35
N THR A 670 -11.85 40.19 7.63
CA THR A 670 -11.11 41.25 8.31
C THR A 670 -9.85 40.70 8.98
N GLY A 671 -8.71 41.36 8.81
CA GLY A 671 -7.45 41.03 9.48
C GLY A 671 -6.99 39.58 9.30
N TYR A 672 -6.14 39.13 10.21
CA TYR A 672 -5.53 37.81 10.23
C TYR A 672 -5.52 37.27 11.67
N ALA A 673 -5.74 35.98 11.85
CA ALA A 673 -5.68 35.31 13.14
C ALA A 673 -5.06 33.92 12.99
N GLU A 674 -4.36 33.47 14.02
CA GLU A 674 -3.70 32.16 14.12
C GLU A 674 -4.41 31.33 15.19
N LEU A 675 -4.44 30.01 15.01
CA LEU A 675 -5.20 29.08 15.86
C LEU A 675 -4.26 28.15 16.60
N ASP A 676 -4.42 28.05 17.91
CA ASP A 676 -3.65 27.12 18.74
C ASP A 676 -4.48 25.91 19.13
N SER A 677 -5.66 26.10 19.70
CA SER A 677 -6.54 24.99 20.09
C SER A 677 -8.01 25.41 20.18
N ILE A 678 -8.89 24.41 20.19
CA ILE A 678 -10.29 24.57 20.62
C ILE A 678 -10.61 23.68 21.81
N THR A 679 -11.45 24.17 22.71
CA THR A 679 -11.99 23.40 23.85
C THR A 679 -13.50 23.38 23.79
N ILE A 680 -14.10 22.20 23.92
CA ILE A 680 -15.56 21.98 23.86
C ILE A 680 -16.11 21.78 25.28
N ASN A 681 -16.95 22.71 25.75
CA ASN A 681 -17.49 22.73 27.13
C ASN A 681 -19.00 22.46 27.19
#